data_AF-A0A8J7PY03-F1
#
_entry.id   AF-A0A8J7PY03-F1
#
_cell.length_a   1.000
_cell.length_b   1.000
_cell.length_c   1.000
_cell.angle_alpha   90.00
_cell.angle_beta   90.00
_cell.angle_gamma   90.00
#
_symmetry.space_group_name_H-M   'P 1'
#
loop_
_entity.id
_entity.type
_entity.pdbx_description
1 polymer ?
#
loop_
_entity_poly.entity_id
_entity_poly.type
_entity_poly.pdbx_seq_one_letter_code
_entity_poly.pdbx_strand_id
1 'polypeptide(L)'
;ALAATTGGLTLPVPPALADAAVRAAPAAAMSLHLGLGALVAVLLVAGLAIGTAARSPAPAGDPPTKEPPSAPAATKKAAIDPPDVALPPGAVRRFGSLAWRHNAGISEAVLSADGKTLVTAGMSSLSVWDVPTGRRTYYARDLDLLNMFVDSGSVAVAPDGSWVAYTGRSKGAARVLDLPTGKERLAVGPLEPAPGLPQNVVQWRSIWAAPDGKALLFCDNKALRTFELATGKEQRKVTLPGRIVALSPDGKRLVAHDQDHPENAYVCDAESGKELVRLDGDFKDAGKDIWSIRAAFSGDGKRIATLSEFGPEVRLWDTETGKLVGKFKRAKQTSDWDDDRQAAVAISPDGKTIYAGGFFMSGVRRWDVATGKELPPLAGSRSTVLSVAVTRGTVFSAETDGMVRRWDPTTGKERSGPAGHTERAMAVRSPDERTVVTGGFSGTLYVWDAGTGRHVHTLTLPGELSGPPLAFRPDGKLFACAVRPGRVALLDPATWKPAGEIKVSDQKVDVVFGLAFLTDGSGLLISHGHDQTERWDTGADRPRWKIRERTIALAISPDDRHFALSTEKGVSIRTLADGSEERLIAVRPDPASNVTFQIRADALAFSPDGALVAATRWDRGEVYVWETATGREFRKLTGHAAPAHTQIGETAVAFSADGRWLATGHGDRTARVWELATGKEARRLTGHDATVSGASFSGDGRTLLTTAGAEVLLWDLCSEADASADLEALWTDLGSDDAAKAYRAAASLAAKGDRGAEFLKGKLPPVPAPDADRVAKFVADLDSQRFATREAAMRALAGLGSAARPALQAGRAKNPSAEGRERIDELLARLVKPLPGAEVRPDRAALALQWADGDAARAVLKIWAGGAPGARLTEAAKAALAGHGP
;
A
#
# COMPACT_ATOMS: atom_id res chain seq x y z
N ALA A 1 -36.75 -5.72 -1.46
CA ALA A 1 -36.17 -6.06 -2.77
C ALA A 1 -35.84 -7.56 -2.90
N LEU A 2 -36.69 -8.47 -2.40
CA LEU A 2 -36.49 -9.92 -2.50
C LEU A 2 -37.75 -10.65 -3.03
N ALA A 3 -38.50 -9.99 -3.93
CA ALA A 3 -39.74 -10.53 -4.50
C ALA A 3 -39.79 -10.45 -6.05
N ALA A 4 -38.65 -10.24 -6.73
CA ALA A 4 -38.59 -10.09 -8.18
C ALA A 4 -37.78 -11.19 -8.90
N THR A 5 -37.65 -12.38 -8.30
CA THR A 5 -36.92 -13.51 -8.93
C THR A 5 -37.54 -14.86 -8.57
N THR A 6 -38.83 -15.05 -8.86
CA THR A 6 -39.39 -16.37 -9.16
C THR A 6 -40.60 -16.15 -10.06
N GLY A 7 -40.49 -16.53 -11.33
CA GLY A 7 -41.66 -16.66 -12.19
C GLY A 7 -42.61 -17.71 -11.60
N GLY A 8 -43.84 -17.29 -11.34
CA GLY A 8 -45.01 -18.17 -11.15
C GLY A 8 -45.07 -18.95 -9.84
N LEU A 9 -45.63 -18.33 -8.79
CA LEU A 9 -46.46 -18.99 -7.77
C LEU A 9 -47.21 -17.91 -6.98
N THR A 10 -48.51 -17.82 -7.16
CA THR A 10 -49.42 -16.93 -6.45
C THR A 10 -49.81 -17.53 -5.11
N LEU A 11 -49.55 -16.82 -4.00
CA LEU A 11 -50.22 -17.05 -2.71
C LEU A 11 -50.76 -15.71 -2.17
N PRO A 12 -52.01 -15.65 -1.66
CA PRO A 12 -52.62 -14.42 -1.19
C PRO A 12 -52.16 -14.08 0.23
N VAL A 13 -51.79 -12.81 0.47
CA VAL A 13 -51.52 -12.29 1.83
C VAL A 13 -52.81 -11.62 2.35
N PRO A 14 -53.29 -11.92 3.56
CA PRO A 14 -54.51 -11.33 4.12
C PRO A 14 -54.31 -9.86 4.59
N PRO A 15 -55.40 -9.06 4.72
CA PRO A 15 -55.34 -7.59 4.75
C PRO A 15 -54.78 -6.93 6.03
N ALA A 16 -54.29 -7.69 7.01
CA ALA A 16 -53.96 -7.14 8.34
C ALA A 16 -52.52 -6.61 8.49
N LEU A 17 -51.68 -6.67 7.45
CA LEU A 17 -50.26 -6.26 7.52
C LEU A 17 -49.93 -4.96 6.76
N ALA A 18 -50.92 -4.31 6.14
CA ALA A 18 -50.70 -3.08 5.38
C ALA A 18 -50.67 -1.81 6.26
N ASP A 19 -51.28 -1.82 7.45
CA ASP A 19 -51.47 -0.58 8.25
C ASP A 19 -50.37 -0.25 9.27
N ALA A 20 -49.39 -1.13 9.48
CA ALA A 20 -48.29 -0.87 10.43
C ALA A 20 -47.07 -0.12 9.80
N ALA A 21 -47.00 -0.02 8.48
CA ALA A 21 -45.80 0.46 7.78
C ALA A 21 -45.71 2.00 7.61
N VAL A 22 -46.76 2.76 7.96
CA VAL A 22 -46.82 4.21 7.66
C VAL A 22 -46.54 5.11 8.86
N ARG A 23 -46.35 4.58 10.09
CA ARG A 23 -46.16 5.43 11.30
C ARG A 23 -44.81 5.33 12.02
N ALA A 24 -43.78 4.72 11.43
CA ALA A 24 -42.44 4.66 12.03
C ALA A 24 -41.33 5.09 11.06
N ALA A 25 -41.24 6.39 10.80
CA ALA A 25 -40.09 7.02 10.15
C ALA A 25 -39.83 8.36 10.86
N PRO A 26 -38.92 8.37 11.87
CA PRO A 26 -37.51 8.64 11.59
C PRO A 26 -36.57 7.88 12.55
N ALA A 27 -36.10 6.69 12.15
CA ALA A 27 -34.99 5.99 12.83
C ALA A 27 -34.23 5.01 11.90
N ALA A 28 -34.54 5.00 10.59
CA ALA A 28 -34.07 3.96 9.67
C ALA A 28 -32.80 4.30 8.89
N ALA A 29 -32.16 5.45 9.13
CA ALA A 29 -30.94 5.85 8.42
C ALA A 29 -29.63 5.32 9.07
N MET A 30 -29.69 4.70 10.26
CA MET A 30 -28.50 4.16 10.95
C MET A 30 -28.49 2.63 11.12
N SER A 31 -29.49 1.91 10.64
CA SER A 31 -29.58 0.45 10.80
C SER A 31 -28.98 -0.36 9.65
N LEU A 32 -28.44 0.30 8.60
CA LEU A 32 -27.85 -0.39 7.44
C LEU A 32 -26.47 -1.02 7.72
N HIS A 33 -25.84 -0.74 8.87
CA HIS A 33 -24.58 -1.38 9.29
C HIS A 33 -24.76 -2.60 10.21
N LEU A 34 -25.97 -2.84 10.73
CA LEU A 34 -26.29 -4.04 11.52
C LEU A 34 -26.83 -5.21 10.68
N GLY A 35 -27.24 -4.95 9.42
CA GLY A 35 -27.88 -5.94 8.55
C GLY A 35 -26.93 -6.88 7.78
N LEU A 36 -25.66 -6.52 7.59
CA LEU A 36 -24.71 -7.36 6.81
C LEU A 36 -24.17 -8.56 7.60
N GLY A 37 -24.11 -8.46 8.94
CA GLY A 37 -23.69 -9.58 9.79
C GLY A 37 -24.71 -10.73 9.82
N ALA A 38 -26.00 -10.41 9.68
CA ALA A 38 -27.07 -11.40 9.67
C ALA A 38 -27.30 -12.04 8.29
N LEU A 39 -27.01 -11.34 7.19
CA LEU A 39 -27.23 -11.87 5.83
C LEU A 39 -26.19 -12.92 5.42
N VAL A 40 -24.98 -12.85 5.97
CA VAL A 40 -23.91 -13.87 5.76
C VAL A 40 -24.26 -15.20 6.45
N ALA A 41 -25.04 -15.17 7.53
CA ALA A 41 -25.52 -16.38 8.19
C ALA A 41 -26.63 -17.13 7.39
N VAL A 42 -27.36 -16.43 6.51
CA VAL A 42 -28.49 -17.01 5.75
C VAL A 42 -28.06 -17.54 4.37
N LEU A 43 -27.02 -16.98 3.74
CA LEU A 43 -26.56 -17.44 2.42
C LEU A 43 -25.73 -18.74 2.44
N LEU A 44 -25.40 -19.28 3.61
CA LEU A 44 -24.69 -20.56 3.76
C LEU A 44 -25.60 -21.80 3.64
N VAL A 45 -26.91 -21.63 3.49
CA VAL A 45 -27.88 -22.76 3.38
C VAL A 45 -28.24 -23.10 1.92
N ALA A 46 -27.89 -22.28 0.93
CA ALA A 46 -28.31 -22.52 -0.47
C ALA A 46 -27.15 -22.37 -1.47
N GLY A 47 -26.51 -23.48 -1.84
CA GLY A 47 -25.49 -23.49 -2.89
C GLY A 47 -24.78 -24.82 -3.07
N LEU A 48 -25.54 -25.87 -3.39
CA LEU A 48 -25.05 -27.19 -3.78
C LEU A 48 -25.08 -27.34 -5.31
N ALA A 49 -24.04 -28.00 -5.82
CA ALA A 49 -23.89 -28.64 -7.14
C ALA A 49 -23.62 -27.75 -8.38
N ILE A 50 -22.43 -27.94 -8.98
CA ILE A 50 -22.23 -28.52 -10.33
C ILE A 50 -20.80 -29.08 -10.37
N GLY A 51 -20.66 -30.35 -10.77
CA GLY A 51 -19.41 -31.11 -10.76
C GLY A 51 -18.71 -31.25 -12.12
N THR A 52 -17.38 -31.41 -12.00
CA THR A 52 -16.45 -32.34 -12.69
C THR A 52 -16.31 -32.44 -14.22
N ALA A 53 -15.05 -32.32 -14.69
CA ALA A 53 -14.30 -33.16 -15.66
C ALA A 53 -13.32 -32.27 -16.48
N ALA A 54 -12.07 -32.60 -16.86
CA ALA A 54 -11.18 -33.74 -16.72
C ALA A 54 -9.72 -33.23 -16.92
N ARG A 55 -8.72 -33.91 -16.33
CA ARG A 55 -7.28 -33.70 -16.57
C ARG A 55 -6.77 -34.76 -17.55
N SER A 56 -5.82 -34.38 -18.41
CA SER A 56 -4.88 -35.28 -19.10
C SER A 56 -3.43 -34.97 -18.68
N PRO A 57 -2.49 -35.95 -18.71
CA PRO A 57 -1.19 -35.85 -18.05
C PRO A 57 -0.05 -35.43 -19.00
N ALA A 58 1.03 -34.86 -18.44
CA ALA A 58 2.31 -34.64 -19.10
C ALA A 58 3.34 -35.70 -18.68
N PRO A 59 4.29 -36.12 -19.54
CA PRO A 59 5.27 -37.17 -19.25
C PRO A 59 6.60 -36.64 -18.68
N ALA A 60 7.35 -37.60 -18.13
CA ALA A 60 8.55 -37.49 -17.32
C ALA A 60 9.87 -37.20 -18.08
N GLY A 61 10.89 -36.76 -17.33
CA GLY A 61 12.30 -36.75 -17.74
C GLY A 61 13.26 -36.24 -16.64
N ASP A 62 13.78 -37.17 -15.80
CA ASP A 62 15.20 -37.52 -15.53
C ASP A 62 16.29 -36.45 -15.21
N PRO A 63 17.41 -36.82 -14.52
CA PRO A 63 17.80 -36.34 -13.18
C PRO A 63 19.07 -35.43 -13.14
N PRO A 64 19.48 -34.91 -11.96
CA PRO A 64 20.52 -33.88 -11.85
C PRO A 64 21.94 -34.44 -11.70
N THR A 65 22.91 -33.74 -12.28
CA THR A 65 24.35 -33.96 -12.09
C THR A 65 24.89 -33.17 -10.89
N LYS A 66 25.64 -33.88 -10.03
CA LYS A 66 26.54 -33.41 -8.96
C LYS A 66 27.73 -32.64 -9.58
N GLU A 67 28.45 -31.69 -8.97
CA GLU A 67 29.20 -31.66 -7.69
C GLU A 67 30.01 -30.29 -7.64
N PRO A 68 30.86 -29.92 -6.64
CA PRO A 68 30.57 -29.36 -5.31
C PRO A 68 31.38 -28.05 -5.00
N PRO A 69 31.81 -27.71 -3.75
CA PRO A 69 31.58 -26.40 -3.13
C PRO A 69 32.80 -25.45 -3.15
N SER A 70 32.58 -24.14 -2.97
CA SER A 70 33.65 -23.23 -2.52
C SER A 70 33.19 -22.40 -1.32
N ALA A 71 33.99 -22.50 -0.25
CA ALA A 71 33.81 -21.85 1.04
C ALA A 71 34.44 -20.43 1.05
N PRO A 72 34.13 -19.58 2.06
CA PRO A 72 34.04 -18.13 1.89
C PRO A 72 35.32 -17.38 2.28
N ALA A 73 35.53 -16.21 1.68
CA ALA A 73 36.50 -15.22 2.14
C ALA A 73 35.77 -14.04 2.81
N ALA A 74 36.09 -13.83 4.09
CA ALA A 74 35.57 -12.75 4.92
C ALA A 74 36.22 -11.40 4.58
N THR A 75 35.43 -10.33 4.56
CA THR A 75 35.90 -8.95 4.78
C THR A 75 34.97 -8.23 5.76
N LYS A 76 35.59 -7.50 6.70
CA LYS A 76 34.95 -6.81 7.83
C LYS A 76 34.45 -5.41 7.47
N LYS A 77 33.36 -5.03 8.15
CA LYS A 77 32.87 -3.69 8.54
C LYS A 77 32.23 -2.79 7.47
N ALA A 78 30.90 -2.72 7.54
CA ALA A 78 30.19 -1.49 7.90
C ALA A 78 29.05 -1.89 8.85
N ALA A 79 28.83 -1.14 9.93
CA ALA A 79 27.65 -1.34 10.78
C ALA A 79 26.43 -0.91 9.97
N ILE A 80 25.73 -1.90 9.40
CA ILE A 80 24.44 -1.75 8.77
C ILE A 80 23.42 -2.05 9.88
N ASP A 81 22.53 -1.11 10.17
CA ASP A 81 21.35 -1.38 10.99
C ASP A 81 20.70 -2.69 10.48
N PRO A 82 20.41 -3.68 11.35
CA PRO A 82 19.95 -4.99 10.90
C PRO A 82 18.71 -4.81 10.01
N PRO A 83 18.63 -5.47 8.84
CA PRO A 83 17.64 -5.14 7.83
C PRO A 83 16.23 -5.33 8.40
N ASP A 84 15.35 -4.34 8.32
CA ASP A 84 13.91 -4.59 8.32
C ASP A 84 13.61 -5.74 7.33
N VAL A 85 12.58 -6.57 7.58
CA VAL A 85 12.11 -7.70 6.73
C VAL A 85 12.69 -7.64 5.31
N ALA A 86 13.46 -8.66 4.90
CA ALA A 86 14.16 -8.69 3.61
C ALA A 86 13.30 -8.05 2.51
N LEU A 87 13.85 -7.02 1.86
CA LEU A 87 13.12 -6.29 0.82
C LEU A 87 12.64 -7.27 -0.25
N PRO A 88 11.43 -7.09 -0.79
CA PRO A 88 10.98 -7.88 -1.93
C PRO A 88 12.01 -7.83 -3.08
N PRO A 89 12.12 -8.88 -3.89
CA PRO A 89 13.03 -8.88 -5.03
C PRO A 89 12.82 -7.65 -5.93
N GLY A 90 13.87 -6.83 -6.09
CA GLY A 90 13.83 -5.59 -6.89
C GLY A 90 13.43 -4.32 -6.12
N ALA A 91 12.93 -4.44 -4.89
CA ALA A 91 12.79 -3.30 -3.99
C ALA A 91 14.16 -2.94 -3.42
N VAL A 92 14.49 -1.65 -3.45
CA VAL A 92 15.78 -1.12 -2.98
C VAL A 92 15.66 -0.43 -1.63
N ARG A 93 14.44 -0.07 -1.21
CA ARG A 93 14.21 0.62 0.07
C ARG A 93 12.80 0.42 0.60
N ARG A 94 12.68 0.51 1.93
CA ARG A 94 11.41 0.65 2.66
C ARG A 94 11.48 1.93 3.50
N PHE A 95 10.39 2.69 3.55
CA PHE A 95 10.25 3.85 4.42
C PHE A 95 9.35 3.49 5.60
N GLY A 96 9.96 3.36 6.78
CA GLY A 96 9.30 3.02 8.03
C GLY A 96 9.21 1.52 8.33
N SER A 97 9.04 1.20 9.61
CA SER A 97 8.95 -0.18 10.07
C SER A 97 7.53 -0.71 10.00
N LEU A 98 7.38 -1.98 9.60
CA LEU A 98 6.14 -2.75 9.72
C LEU A 98 5.99 -3.38 11.12
N ALA A 99 6.74 -2.87 12.12
CA ALA A 99 6.80 -3.45 13.46
C ALA A 99 5.40 -3.53 14.07
N TRP A 100 5.05 -4.74 14.50
CA TRP A 100 3.83 -5.07 15.23
C TRP A 100 2.51 -4.88 14.48
N ARG A 101 2.50 -5.07 13.15
CA ARG A 101 1.28 -5.16 12.34
C ARG A 101 1.16 -6.48 11.57
N HIS A 102 0.07 -7.19 11.83
CA HIS A 102 -0.42 -8.27 10.98
C HIS A 102 -1.30 -7.69 9.86
N ASN A 103 -1.14 -8.20 8.64
CA ASN A 103 -1.74 -7.55 7.46
C ASN A 103 -3.23 -7.90 7.24
N ALA A 104 -3.77 -8.76 8.09
CA ALA A 104 -5.17 -9.13 8.17
C ALA A 104 -5.63 -8.97 9.62
N GLY A 105 -6.94 -9.00 9.86
CA GLY A 105 -7.44 -9.06 11.23
C GLY A 105 -6.85 -10.24 11.97
N ILE A 106 -6.29 -10.00 13.17
CA ILE A 106 -5.66 -11.05 13.96
C ILE A 106 -6.76 -11.77 14.72
N SER A 107 -6.84 -13.08 14.52
CA SER A 107 -7.68 -13.94 15.36
C SER A 107 -6.95 -14.50 16.55
N GLU A 108 -5.64 -14.71 16.44
CA GLU A 108 -4.87 -15.39 17.46
C GLU A 108 -3.44 -14.85 17.55
N ALA A 109 -2.94 -14.70 18.78
CA ALA A 109 -1.55 -14.40 19.07
C ALA A 109 -1.01 -15.37 20.13
N VAL A 110 0.10 -16.05 19.82
CA VAL A 110 0.71 -17.07 20.68
C VAL A 110 2.17 -16.71 20.93
N LEU A 111 2.56 -16.73 22.20
CA LEU A 111 3.93 -16.45 22.63
C LEU A 111 4.68 -17.76 22.88
N SER A 112 5.96 -17.83 22.49
CA SER A 112 6.85 -18.90 22.92
C SER A 112 7.08 -18.88 24.43
N ALA A 113 7.37 -20.04 25.03
CA ALA A 113 7.55 -20.16 26.47
C ALA A 113 8.70 -19.30 27.00
N ASP A 114 9.75 -19.10 26.20
CA ASP A 114 10.86 -18.20 26.52
C ASP A 114 10.53 -16.70 26.41
N GLY A 115 9.35 -16.36 25.88
CA GLY A 115 8.84 -15.01 25.70
C GLY A 115 9.54 -14.19 24.61
N LYS A 116 10.37 -14.83 23.77
CA LYS A 116 11.16 -14.14 22.74
C LYS A 116 10.51 -14.14 21.37
N THR A 117 9.58 -15.06 21.11
CA THR A 117 8.90 -15.17 19.83
C THR A 117 7.41 -14.98 20.01
N LEU A 118 6.83 -14.03 19.29
CA LEU A 118 5.38 -13.89 19.18
C LEU A 118 4.95 -14.33 17.79
N VAL A 119 3.93 -15.17 17.71
CA VAL A 119 3.29 -15.56 16.46
C VAL A 119 1.90 -14.95 16.44
N THR A 120 1.53 -14.29 15.34
CA THR A 120 0.18 -13.78 15.13
C THR A 120 -0.40 -14.34 13.86
N ALA A 121 -1.65 -14.76 13.91
CA ALA A 121 -2.36 -15.35 12.78
C ALA A 121 -3.71 -14.68 12.54
N GLY A 122 -4.02 -14.51 11.27
CA GLY A 122 -5.31 -14.07 10.77
C GLY A 122 -5.91 -15.11 9.83
N MET A 123 -6.95 -14.75 9.08
CA MET A 123 -7.75 -15.68 8.27
C MET A 123 -6.96 -16.54 7.27
N SER A 124 -5.83 -16.05 6.75
CA SER A 124 -5.04 -16.72 5.71
C SER A 124 -3.55 -16.37 5.75
N SER A 125 -3.09 -15.79 6.86
CA SER A 125 -1.69 -15.39 7.02
C SER A 125 -1.19 -15.58 8.44
N LEU A 126 0.12 -15.73 8.57
CA LEU A 126 0.82 -15.86 9.83
C LEU A 126 2.05 -14.95 9.82
N SER A 127 2.30 -14.23 10.91
CA SER A 127 3.50 -13.42 11.12
C SER A 127 4.22 -13.90 12.37
N VAL A 128 5.55 -13.89 12.32
CA VAL A 128 6.42 -14.20 13.46
C VAL A 128 7.23 -12.98 13.78
N TRP A 129 7.30 -12.66 15.06
CA TRP A 129 7.90 -11.47 15.62
C TRP A 129 8.97 -11.87 16.62
N ASP A 130 10.16 -11.30 16.47
CA ASP A 130 11.16 -11.28 17.51
C ASP A 130 10.77 -10.21 18.54
N VAL A 131 10.44 -10.65 19.75
CA VAL A 131 9.91 -9.80 20.82
C VAL A 131 10.94 -8.77 21.32
N PRO A 132 12.21 -9.12 21.57
CA PRO A 132 13.21 -8.15 22.02
C PRO A 132 13.45 -7.00 21.04
N THR A 133 13.53 -7.29 19.74
CA THR A 133 13.80 -6.27 18.70
C THR A 133 12.54 -5.64 18.13
N GLY A 134 11.39 -6.32 18.26
CA GLY A 134 10.13 -5.92 17.64
C GLY A 134 10.07 -6.13 16.13
N ARG A 135 10.97 -6.95 15.59
CA ARG A 135 11.10 -7.20 14.16
C ARG A 135 10.23 -8.38 13.73
N ARG A 136 9.52 -8.24 12.59
CA ARG A 136 8.90 -9.38 11.91
C ARG A 136 10.00 -10.24 11.27
N THR A 137 10.18 -11.48 11.73
CA THR A 137 11.23 -12.40 11.26
C THR A 137 10.72 -13.33 10.17
N TYR A 138 9.42 -13.61 10.14
CA TYR A 138 8.79 -14.46 9.12
C TYR A 138 7.36 -14.00 8.84
N TYR A 139 6.92 -14.16 7.60
CA TYR A 139 5.55 -13.89 7.18
C TYR A 139 5.11 -14.89 6.11
N ALA A 140 4.01 -15.58 6.36
CA ALA A 140 3.39 -16.54 5.47
C ALA A 140 1.99 -16.09 5.06
N ARG A 141 1.62 -16.40 3.82
CA ARG A 141 0.38 -15.96 3.16
C ARG A 141 -0.30 -17.10 2.42
N ASP A 142 -1.56 -16.84 2.05
CA ASP A 142 -2.41 -17.75 1.29
C ASP A 142 -2.48 -19.13 1.97
N LEU A 143 -2.39 -19.09 3.30
CA LEU A 143 -2.54 -20.24 4.16
C LEU A 143 -4.02 -20.56 4.25
N ASP A 144 -4.33 -21.84 4.24
CA ASP A 144 -5.70 -22.33 4.37
C ASP A 144 -6.18 -22.31 5.85
N LEU A 145 -5.85 -21.28 6.64
CA LEU A 145 -6.10 -21.26 8.09
C LEU A 145 -7.60 -21.40 8.43
N LEU A 146 -7.92 -22.18 9.47
CA LEU A 146 -9.28 -22.34 10.00
C LEU A 146 -9.91 -20.96 10.36
N ASN A 147 -11.18 -20.71 10.00
CA ASN A 147 -11.78 -19.36 10.05
C ASN A 147 -12.12 -18.84 11.46
N MET A 148 -12.18 -17.51 11.56
CA MET A 148 -12.22 -16.68 12.76
C MET A 148 -13.60 -16.46 13.38
N PHE A 149 -13.58 -16.33 14.72
CA PHE A 149 -14.50 -15.70 15.69
C PHE A 149 -14.66 -16.59 16.93
N VAL A 150 -14.70 -17.91 16.75
CA VAL A 150 -15.17 -18.84 17.79
C VAL A 150 -14.06 -19.76 18.33
N ASP A 151 -12.94 -19.93 17.61
CA ASP A 151 -11.97 -20.98 17.90
C ASP A 151 -10.55 -20.48 18.23
N SER A 152 -10.13 -20.72 19.47
CA SER A 152 -8.75 -20.60 19.95
C SER A 152 -7.95 -21.89 19.70
N GLY A 153 -6.66 -21.77 19.41
CA GLY A 153 -5.72 -22.87 19.20
C GLY A 153 -5.55 -23.27 17.73
N SER A 154 -5.70 -22.36 16.77
CA SER A 154 -5.43 -22.68 15.36
C SER A 154 -3.93 -22.67 15.03
N VAL A 155 -3.12 -22.10 15.94
CA VAL A 155 -1.68 -21.96 15.80
C VAL A 155 -0.96 -22.37 17.09
N ALA A 156 0.20 -23.00 16.94
CA ALA A 156 1.11 -23.31 18.03
C ALA A 156 2.54 -22.90 17.68
N VAL A 157 3.32 -22.51 18.68
CA VAL A 157 4.75 -22.15 18.53
C VAL A 157 5.59 -22.98 19.48
N ALA A 158 6.77 -23.40 19.02
CA ALA A 158 7.73 -24.10 19.85
C ALA A 158 8.09 -23.29 21.11
N PRO A 159 8.36 -23.94 22.26
CA PRO A 159 8.80 -23.25 23.48
C PRO A 159 10.01 -22.33 23.29
N ASP A 160 10.91 -22.68 22.37
CA ASP A 160 12.13 -21.94 21.99
C ASP A 160 11.96 -21.06 20.73
N GLY A 161 10.78 -21.04 20.12
CA GLY A 161 10.50 -20.31 18.87
C GLY A 161 11.11 -20.92 17.60
N SER A 162 11.63 -22.15 17.63
CA SER A 162 12.30 -22.78 16.47
C SER A 162 11.36 -23.24 15.35
N TRP A 163 10.08 -23.44 15.64
CA TRP A 163 9.06 -23.85 14.66
C TRP A 163 7.68 -23.30 15.02
N VAL A 164 6.80 -23.24 14.02
CA VAL A 164 5.40 -22.88 14.16
C VAL A 164 4.50 -23.90 13.48
N ALA A 165 3.36 -24.22 14.08
CA ALA A 165 2.37 -25.11 13.50
C ALA A 165 1.04 -24.39 13.33
N TYR A 166 0.29 -24.74 12.30
CA TYR A 166 -1.06 -24.21 12.05
C TYR A 166 -2.00 -25.23 11.43
N THR A 167 -3.31 -25.10 11.67
CA THR A 167 -4.34 -26.00 11.12
C THR A 167 -5.05 -25.40 9.91
N GLY A 168 -5.35 -26.23 8.90
CA GLY A 168 -6.02 -25.81 7.66
C GLY A 168 -7.50 -26.22 7.52
N ARG A 169 -8.36 -25.39 6.88
CA ARG A 169 -9.80 -25.65 6.62
C ARG A 169 -10.06 -26.84 5.71
N SER A 170 -9.33 -26.96 4.62
CA SER A 170 -9.63 -27.88 3.51
C SER A 170 -9.09 -29.29 3.71
N LYS A 171 -8.13 -29.50 4.63
CA LYS A 171 -7.42 -30.79 4.77
C LYS A 171 -7.38 -31.36 6.19
N GLY A 172 -7.81 -30.63 7.22
CA GLY A 172 -7.86 -31.13 8.60
C GLY A 172 -6.51 -31.50 9.25
N ALA A 173 -5.41 -31.33 8.53
CA ALA A 173 -4.04 -31.56 8.98
C ALA A 173 -3.41 -30.26 9.51
N ALA A 174 -2.59 -30.39 10.55
CA ALA A 174 -1.68 -29.37 11.04
C ALA A 174 -0.38 -29.41 10.23
N ARG A 175 0.07 -28.24 9.77
CA ARG A 175 1.34 -28.07 9.07
C ARG A 175 2.35 -27.44 10.01
N VAL A 176 3.55 -27.98 10.05
CA VAL A 176 4.66 -27.51 10.90
C VAL A 176 5.73 -26.90 10.01
N LEU A 177 6.08 -25.65 10.27
CA LEU A 177 7.08 -24.88 9.54
C LEU A 177 8.29 -24.59 10.42
N ASP A 178 9.49 -24.80 9.88
CA ASP A 178 10.75 -24.40 10.50
C ASP A 178 10.90 -22.88 10.48
N LEU A 179 11.29 -22.27 11.59
CA LEU A 179 11.57 -20.83 11.66
C LEU A 179 13.09 -20.57 11.65
N PRO A 180 13.54 -19.44 11.06
CA PRO A 180 12.75 -18.46 10.31
C PRO A 180 12.54 -18.84 8.83
N THR A 181 12.99 -20.03 8.40
CA THR A 181 13.05 -20.39 6.96
C THR A 181 11.67 -20.53 6.30
N GLY A 182 10.64 -20.84 7.09
CA GLY A 182 9.30 -21.13 6.60
C GLY A 182 9.17 -22.45 5.86
N LYS A 183 10.22 -23.29 5.86
CA LYS A 183 10.18 -24.58 5.17
C LYS A 183 9.24 -25.51 5.93
N GLU A 184 8.34 -26.17 5.19
CA GLU A 184 7.49 -27.19 5.80
C GLU A 184 8.37 -28.35 6.26
N ARG A 185 8.40 -28.55 7.59
CA ARG A 185 9.07 -29.67 8.25
C ARG A 185 8.25 -30.93 8.06
N LEU A 186 6.95 -30.82 8.29
CA LEU A 186 6.04 -31.96 8.40
C LEU A 186 4.58 -31.50 8.33
N ALA A 187 3.69 -32.38 7.86
CA ALA A 187 2.25 -32.27 8.05
C ALA A 187 1.75 -33.46 8.88
N VAL A 188 0.96 -33.19 9.94
CA VAL A 188 0.43 -34.19 10.89
C VAL A 188 -1.07 -33.99 11.12
N GLY A 189 -1.82 -35.06 11.37
CA GLY A 189 -3.29 -35.01 11.51
C GLY A 189 -4.03 -35.46 10.24
N PRO A 190 -5.34 -35.80 10.31
CA PRO A 190 -5.90 -36.81 9.42
C PRO A 190 -6.16 -36.30 8.01
N LEU A 191 -5.84 -37.17 7.05
CA LEU A 191 -6.10 -37.06 5.62
C LEU A 191 -7.54 -37.52 5.24
N GLU A 192 -8.38 -37.92 6.19
CA GLU A 192 -9.78 -38.30 5.94
C GLU A 192 -10.79 -37.68 6.92
N PRO A 193 -12.01 -37.35 6.44
CA PRO A 193 -13.11 -36.87 7.28
C PRO A 193 -13.56 -37.95 8.25
N ALA A 194 -14.03 -37.56 9.44
CA ALA A 194 -14.61 -38.50 10.38
C ALA A 194 -15.84 -39.19 9.72
N PRO A 195 -15.94 -40.53 9.77
CA PRO A 195 -17.02 -41.25 9.10
C PRO A 195 -18.38 -40.81 9.66
N GLY A 196 -19.28 -40.39 8.77
CA GLY A 196 -20.67 -40.02 9.10
C GLY A 196 -20.98 -38.52 9.23
N LEU A 197 -19.99 -37.63 9.11
CA LEU A 197 -20.23 -36.18 9.07
C LEU A 197 -20.30 -35.66 7.63
N PRO A 198 -21.19 -34.69 7.30
CA PRO A 198 -21.16 -34.02 6.00
C PRO A 198 -19.79 -33.38 5.80
N GLN A 199 -19.24 -33.44 4.57
CA GLN A 199 -17.92 -32.83 4.23
C GLN A 199 -17.82 -31.32 4.57
N ASN A 200 -18.94 -30.68 4.89
CA ASN A 200 -19.08 -29.25 5.17
C ASN A 200 -19.08 -28.93 6.68
N VAL A 201 -18.99 -29.93 7.55
CA VAL A 201 -19.04 -29.78 9.03
C VAL A 201 -17.75 -30.34 9.63
N VAL A 202 -16.66 -29.57 9.52
CA VAL A 202 -15.41 -29.86 10.25
C VAL A 202 -15.54 -29.23 11.64
N GLN A 203 -15.81 -30.04 12.66
CA GLN A 203 -15.81 -29.58 14.05
C GLN A 203 -14.37 -29.37 14.54
N TRP A 204 -13.97 -28.09 14.55
CA TRP A 204 -13.17 -27.38 15.55
C TRP A 204 -11.97 -28.13 16.18
N ARG A 205 -10.74 -27.81 15.73
CA ARG A 205 -9.51 -28.52 16.16
C ARG A 205 -8.42 -27.56 16.61
N SER A 206 -8.08 -27.65 17.89
CA SER A 206 -7.06 -26.83 18.56
C SER A 206 -5.73 -27.57 18.64
N ILE A 207 -4.61 -26.85 18.52
CA ILE A 207 -3.24 -27.37 18.57
C ILE A 207 -2.40 -26.63 19.60
N TRP A 208 -1.44 -27.36 20.19
CA TRP A 208 -0.46 -26.82 21.13
C TRP A 208 0.91 -27.48 20.91
N ALA A 209 1.97 -26.77 21.26
CA ALA A 209 3.30 -27.35 21.33
C ALA A 209 3.47 -28.08 22.67
N ALA A 210 4.09 -29.27 22.65
CA ALA A 210 4.54 -29.89 23.87
C ALA A 210 5.63 -29.03 24.54
N PRO A 211 5.72 -29.01 25.88
CA PRO A 211 6.71 -28.20 26.61
C PRO A 211 8.18 -28.50 26.28
N ASP A 212 8.46 -29.72 25.80
CA ASP A 212 9.79 -30.13 25.37
C ASP A 212 10.12 -29.68 23.93
N GLY A 213 9.15 -29.14 23.20
CA GLY A 213 9.25 -28.71 21.81
C GLY A 213 9.38 -29.85 20.79
N LYS A 214 9.25 -31.12 21.20
CA LYS A 214 9.48 -32.30 20.34
C LYS A 214 8.20 -32.93 19.81
N ALA A 215 7.05 -32.56 20.36
CA ALA A 215 5.76 -33.07 19.93
C ALA A 215 4.74 -31.95 19.67
N LEU A 216 3.81 -32.23 18.77
CA LEU A 216 2.60 -31.44 18.55
C LEU A 216 1.42 -32.13 19.23
N LEU A 217 0.72 -31.39 20.07
CA LEU A 217 -0.52 -31.82 20.71
C LEU A 217 -1.68 -31.33 19.86
N PHE A 218 -2.57 -32.23 19.50
CA PHE A 218 -3.68 -31.98 18.58
C PHE A 218 -4.98 -32.47 19.21
N CYS A 219 -5.99 -31.60 19.30
CA CYS A 219 -7.28 -31.95 19.88
C CYS A 219 -8.33 -32.19 18.79
N ASP A 220 -8.96 -33.37 18.79
CA ASP A 220 -10.14 -33.69 17.99
C ASP A 220 -11.38 -33.88 18.90
N ASN A 221 -12.22 -32.84 19.03
CA ASN A 221 -13.41 -32.78 19.90
C ASN A 221 -13.15 -33.23 21.36
N LYS A 222 -13.17 -34.54 21.63
CA LYS A 222 -12.97 -35.16 22.95
C LYS A 222 -11.70 -36.00 23.05
N ALA A 223 -10.78 -35.92 22.08
CA ALA A 223 -9.51 -36.63 22.17
C ALA A 223 -8.30 -35.71 21.98
N LEU A 224 -7.26 -35.99 22.76
CA LEU A 224 -5.94 -35.38 22.66
C LEU A 224 -4.98 -36.37 22.02
N ARG A 225 -4.40 -36.00 20.88
CA ARG A 225 -3.42 -36.78 20.15
C ARG A 225 -2.05 -36.13 20.25
N THR A 226 -1.03 -36.94 20.45
CA THR A 226 0.37 -36.50 20.51
C THR A 226 1.11 -37.01 19.29
N PHE A 227 1.63 -36.10 18.48
CA PHE A 227 2.42 -36.40 17.29
C PHE A 227 3.88 -36.04 17.54
N GLU A 228 4.78 -37.00 17.40
CA GLU A 228 6.21 -36.74 17.50
C GLU A 228 6.71 -36.03 16.23
N LEU A 229 7.41 -34.91 16.38
CA LEU A 229 7.85 -34.11 15.23
C LEU A 229 8.98 -34.75 14.43
N ALA A 230 9.77 -35.63 15.05
CA ALA A 230 10.87 -36.32 14.38
C ALA A 230 10.38 -37.37 13.37
N THR A 231 9.27 -38.05 13.68
CA THR A 231 8.75 -39.17 12.89
C THR A 231 7.42 -38.88 12.22
N GLY A 232 6.69 -37.86 12.70
CA GLY A 232 5.33 -37.53 12.33
C GLY A 232 4.28 -38.58 12.69
N LYS A 233 4.66 -39.57 13.50
CA LYS A 233 3.74 -40.63 13.94
C LYS A 233 2.95 -40.17 15.15
N GLU A 234 1.69 -40.59 15.18
CA GLU A 234 0.86 -40.51 16.38
C GLU A 234 1.47 -41.46 17.42
N GLN A 235 1.97 -40.90 18.52
CA GLN A 235 2.50 -41.66 19.64
C GLN A 235 1.39 -42.10 20.58
N ARG A 236 0.33 -41.30 20.65
CA ARG A 236 -0.70 -41.46 21.66
C ARG A 236 -2.01 -40.78 21.30
N LYS A 237 -3.11 -41.38 21.76
CA LYS A 237 -4.45 -40.80 21.82
C LYS A 237 -5.06 -41.00 23.20
N VAL A 238 -5.59 -39.92 23.77
CA VAL A 238 -6.25 -39.89 25.08
C VAL A 238 -7.66 -39.33 24.90
N THR A 239 -8.66 -39.97 25.48
CA THR A 239 -10.05 -39.46 25.47
C THR A 239 -10.31 -38.63 26.72
N LEU A 240 -11.04 -37.54 26.57
CA LEU A 240 -11.33 -36.53 27.57
C LEU A 240 -12.85 -36.36 27.73
N PRO A 241 -13.30 -35.84 28.87
CA PRO A 241 -14.73 -35.61 29.12
C PRO A 241 -15.33 -34.51 28.23
N GLY A 242 -14.50 -33.60 27.70
CA GLY A 242 -14.95 -32.45 26.91
C GLY A 242 -13.87 -31.85 26.00
N ARG A 243 -14.19 -30.72 25.37
CA ARG A 243 -13.32 -29.98 24.48
C ARG A 243 -12.19 -29.31 25.26
N ILE A 244 -10.95 -29.44 24.78
CA ILE A 244 -9.80 -28.80 25.41
C ILE A 244 -9.82 -27.30 25.13
N VAL A 245 -9.71 -26.50 26.19
CA VAL A 245 -9.74 -25.02 26.10
C VAL A 245 -8.44 -24.36 26.58
N ALA A 246 -7.62 -25.08 27.35
CA ALA A 246 -6.29 -24.62 27.77
C ALA A 246 -5.37 -25.80 28.15
N LEU A 247 -4.07 -25.60 27.98
CA LEU A 247 -3.00 -26.50 28.42
C LEU A 247 -2.12 -25.77 29.45
N SER A 248 -1.70 -26.47 30.51
CA SER A 248 -0.81 -25.90 31.52
C SER A 248 0.60 -25.65 30.95
N PRO A 249 1.36 -24.68 31.51
CA PRO A 249 2.71 -24.39 31.02
C PRO A 249 3.69 -25.58 31.08
N ASP A 250 3.48 -26.49 32.03
CA ASP A 250 4.27 -27.73 32.15
C ASP A 250 3.74 -28.88 31.29
N GLY A 251 2.64 -28.68 30.56
CA GLY A 251 1.99 -29.65 29.68
C GLY A 251 1.38 -30.87 30.38
N LYS A 252 1.37 -30.90 31.72
CA LYS A 252 0.88 -32.05 32.50
C LYS A 252 -0.61 -32.00 32.77
N ARG A 253 -1.23 -30.81 32.71
CA ARG A 253 -2.64 -30.60 33.00
C ARG A 253 -3.30 -29.87 31.85
N LEU A 254 -4.59 -30.12 31.67
CA LEU A 254 -5.41 -29.42 30.69
C LEU A 254 -6.79 -29.11 31.27
N VAL A 255 -7.49 -28.17 30.65
CA VAL A 255 -8.88 -27.87 30.97
C VAL A 255 -9.76 -28.38 29.83
N ALA A 256 -10.72 -29.24 30.20
CA ALA A 256 -11.73 -29.77 29.30
C ALA A 256 -13.10 -29.18 29.67
N HIS A 257 -13.78 -28.53 28.72
CA HIS A 257 -15.14 -28.02 28.86
C HIS A 257 -16.11 -29.03 28.24
N ASP A 258 -17.06 -29.53 29.03
CA ASP A 258 -18.04 -30.50 28.56
C ASP A 258 -19.10 -29.80 27.70
N GLN A 259 -19.21 -30.19 26.43
CA GLN A 259 -20.17 -29.60 25.50
C GLN A 259 -21.58 -30.20 25.64
N ASP A 260 -21.68 -31.42 26.19
CA ASP A 260 -22.98 -32.07 26.43
C ASP A 260 -23.60 -31.54 27.73
N HIS A 261 -22.76 -31.08 28.65
CA HIS A 261 -23.13 -30.45 29.92
C HIS A 261 -22.34 -29.15 30.09
N PRO A 262 -22.75 -28.05 29.40
CA PRO A 262 -22.00 -26.79 29.34
C PRO A 262 -21.75 -26.14 30.70
N GLU A 263 -22.49 -26.55 31.74
CA GLU A 263 -22.25 -26.17 33.13
C GLU A 263 -21.00 -26.81 33.75
N ASN A 264 -20.31 -27.72 33.05
CA ASN A 264 -19.19 -28.50 33.59
C ASN A 264 -17.88 -28.22 32.87
N ALA A 265 -16.84 -27.94 33.65
CA ALA A 265 -15.46 -27.94 33.20
C ALA A 265 -14.57 -28.70 34.18
N TYR A 266 -13.55 -29.38 33.65
CA TYR A 266 -12.69 -30.28 34.40
C TYR A 266 -11.22 -29.95 34.15
N VAL A 267 -10.42 -29.96 35.21
CA VAL A 267 -8.96 -30.06 35.09
C VAL A 267 -8.63 -31.54 35.00
N CYS A 268 -8.00 -31.93 33.90
CA CYS A 268 -7.61 -33.30 33.62
C CYS A 268 -6.10 -33.43 33.57
N ASP A 269 -5.61 -34.62 33.88
CA ASP A 269 -4.24 -35.02 33.59
C ASP A 269 -4.08 -35.16 32.08
N ALA A 270 -3.16 -34.39 31.51
CA ALA A 270 -2.90 -34.42 30.07
C ALA A 270 -2.30 -35.75 29.62
N GLU A 271 -1.76 -36.53 30.58
CA GLU A 271 -1.15 -37.81 30.29
C GLU A 271 -2.23 -38.91 30.15
N SER A 272 -2.96 -39.19 31.21
CA SER A 272 -3.95 -40.25 31.25
C SER A 272 -5.33 -39.85 30.73
N GLY A 273 -5.62 -38.55 30.65
CA GLY A 273 -6.96 -38.01 30.40
C GLY A 273 -7.88 -38.07 31.62
N LYS A 274 -7.37 -38.54 32.76
CA LYS A 274 -8.14 -38.69 33.99
C LYS A 274 -8.53 -37.33 34.54
N GLU A 275 -9.80 -37.20 34.93
CA GLU A 275 -10.30 -36.07 35.69
C GLU A 275 -9.55 -35.98 37.03
N LEU A 276 -8.92 -34.83 37.27
CA LEU A 276 -8.25 -34.52 38.53
C LEU A 276 -9.19 -33.78 39.46
N VAL A 277 -9.84 -32.73 38.93
CA VAL A 277 -10.79 -31.93 39.69
C VAL A 277 -11.84 -31.30 38.77
N ARG A 278 -13.08 -31.20 39.23
CA ARG A 278 -14.16 -30.44 38.58
C ARG A 278 -14.10 -28.99 39.04
N LEU A 279 -14.31 -28.05 38.12
CA LEU A 279 -14.41 -26.63 38.47
C LEU A 279 -15.81 -26.36 39.04
N ASP A 280 -15.87 -26.07 40.34
CA ASP A 280 -17.11 -25.93 41.10
C ASP A 280 -17.73 -24.54 40.88
N GLY A 281 -18.54 -24.37 39.83
CA GLY A 281 -19.34 -23.15 39.65
C GLY A 281 -20.29 -23.18 38.47
N ASP A 282 -21.34 -22.35 38.52
CA ASP A 282 -22.26 -22.14 37.40
C ASP A 282 -21.50 -21.48 36.23
N PHE A 283 -21.22 -22.25 35.17
CA PHE A 283 -20.85 -21.72 33.86
C PHE A 283 -22.10 -21.19 33.14
N LYS A 284 -22.78 -20.24 33.78
CA LYS A 284 -23.92 -19.50 33.23
C LYS A 284 -23.66 -18.01 33.19
N ASP A 285 -24.08 -17.37 32.11
CA ASP A 285 -24.11 -15.92 31.99
C ASP A 285 -25.55 -15.44 31.80
N ALA A 286 -26.01 -14.53 32.66
CA ALA A 286 -27.38 -14.01 32.66
C ALA A 286 -28.47 -15.12 32.60
N GLY A 287 -28.20 -16.28 33.21
CA GLY A 287 -29.13 -17.42 33.26
C GLY A 287 -29.15 -18.29 32.00
N LYS A 288 -28.26 -18.07 31.03
CA LYS A 288 -28.09 -18.91 29.83
C LYS A 288 -26.82 -19.73 29.91
N ASP A 289 -26.86 -20.94 29.35
CA ASP A 289 -25.71 -21.83 29.28
C ASP A 289 -24.64 -21.27 28.33
N ILE A 290 -23.38 -21.42 28.74
CA ILE A 290 -22.23 -20.93 27.99
C ILE A 290 -21.72 -22.05 27.07
N TRP A 291 -21.89 -21.86 25.76
CA TRP A 291 -21.53 -22.86 24.75
C TRP A 291 -20.03 -22.86 24.38
N SER A 292 -19.29 -21.84 24.81
CA SER A 292 -17.88 -21.63 24.48
C SER A 292 -17.18 -20.83 25.57
N ILE A 293 -16.05 -21.35 26.06
CA ILE A 293 -15.20 -20.69 27.06
C ILE A 293 -13.78 -20.49 26.52
N ARG A 294 -13.17 -19.36 26.86
CA ARG A 294 -11.72 -19.15 26.74
C ARG A 294 -11.09 -19.32 28.10
N ALA A 295 -9.93 -19.96 28.16
CA ALA A 295 -9.21 -20.20 29.40
C ALA A 295 -7.72 -19.90 29.25
N ALA A 296 -7.10 -19.42 30.33
CA ALA A 296 -5.67 -19.21 30.43
C ALA A 296 -5.14 -19.65 31.80
N PHE A 297 -4.03 -20.38 31.81
CA PHE A 297 -3.32 -20.75 33.03
C PHE A 297 -2.42 -19.60 33.52
N SER A 298 -2.20 -19.52 34.82
CA SER A 298 -1.09 -18.77 35.39
C SER A 298 0.25 -19.45 35.06
N GLY A 299 1.35 -18.70 35.09
CA GLY A 299 2.68 -19.23 34.78
C GLY A 299 3.14 -20.39 35.67
N ASP A 300 2.61 -20.50 36.89
CA ASP A 300 2.86 -21.61 37.82
C ASP A 300 1.83 -22.77 37.68
N GLY A 301 0.83 -22.63 36.82
CA GLY A 301 -0.23 -23.61 36.60
C GLY A 301 -1.23 -23.76 37.77
N LYS A 302 -1.15 -22.92 38.81
CA LYS A 302 -2.00 -23.04 40.01
C LYS A 302 -3.35 -22.34 39.90
N ARG A 303 -3.49 -21.42 38.93
CA ARG A 303 -4.72 -20.70 38.66
C ARG A 303 -5.13 -20.87 37.20
N ILE A 304 -6.43 -20.85 36.96
CA ILE A 304 -7.02 -20.73 35.63
C ILE A 304 -7.96 -19.53 35.63
N ALA A 305 -7.83 -18.65 34.65
CA ALA A 305 -8.83 -17.63 34.37
C ALA A 305 -9.69 -18.11 33.20
N THR A 306 -11.00 -18.07 33.37
CA THR A 306 -11.96 -18.40 32.30
C THR A 306 -12.85 -17.20 32.02
N LEU A 307 -13.18 -17.00 30.75
CA LEU A 307 -14.29 -16.16 30.33
C LEU A 307 -15.22 -16.99 29.45
N SER A 308 -16.49 -16.69 29.56
CA SER A 308 -17.50 -17.04 28.58
C SER A 308 -17.37 -16.15 27.37
N GLU A 309 -17.53 -16.73 26.19
CA GLU A 309 -17.55 -15.94 24.97
C GLU A 309 -18.69 -14.91 25.07
N PHE A 310 -18.35 -13.62 24.94
CA PHE A 310 -19.27 -12.49 25.07
C PHE A 310 -19.79 -12.21 26.49
N GLY A 311 -19.20 -12.81 27.51
CA GLY A 311 -19.50 -12.50 28.92
C GLY A 311 -18.78 -11.24 29.42
N PRO A 312 -19.35 -10.54 30.43
CA PRO A 312 -18.73 -9.38 31.05
C PRO A 312 -17.81 -9.73 32.24
N GLU A 313 -17.75 -11.01 32.64
CA GLU A 313 -17.08 -11.48 33.85
C GLU A 313 -15.96 -12.46 33.54
N VAL A 314 -14.78 -12.22 34.13
CA VAL A 314 -13.69 -13.19 34.19
C VAL A 314 -13.74 -13.92 35.53
N ARG A 315 -13.64 -15.24 35.50
CA ARG A 315 -13.66 -16.11 36.68
C ARG A 315 -12.29 -16.71 36.89
N LEU A 316 -11.78 -16.65 38.12
CA LEU A 316 -10.48 -17.23 38.48
C LEU A 316 -10.70 -18.46 39.37
N TRP A 317 -10.05 -19.56 39.02
CA TRP A 317 -10.20 -20.86 39.66
C TRP A 317 -8.87 -21.33 40.23
N ASP A 318 -8.95 -22.12 41.29
CA ASP A 318 -7.84 -22.87 41.84
C ASP A 318 -7.75 -24.24 41.16
N THR A 319 -6.57 -24.59 40.62
CA THR A 319 -6.43 -25.81 39.81
C THR A 319 -6.29 -27.09 40.61
N GLU A 320 -6.03 -26.99 41.92
CA GLU A 320 -5.88 -28.14 42.81
C GLU A 320 -7.21 -28.48 43.47
N THR A 321 -7.96 -27.45 43.89
CA THR A 321 -9.22 -27.61 44.62
C THR A 321 -10.46 -27.47 43.74
N GLY A 322 -10.34 -26.93 42.53
CA GLY A 322 -11.45 -26.65 41.63
C GLY A 322 -12.34 -25.48 42.04
N LYS A 323 -12.03 -24.82 43.17
CA LYS A 323 -12.87 -23.77 43.73
C LYS A 323 -12.69 -22.44 43.01
N LEU A 324 -13.79 -21.71 42.91
CA LEU A 324 -13.79 -20.32 42.45
C LEU A 324 -13.08 -19.43 43.48
N VAL A 325 -12.02 -18.76 43.02
CA VAL A 325 -11.20 -17.82 43.80
C VAL A 325 -11.81 -16.42 43.79
N GLY A 326 -12.33 -16.01 42.63
CA GLY A 326 -12.88 -14.66 42.48
C GLY A 326 -13.59 -14.45 41.14
N LYS A 327 -14.48 -13.45 41.13
CA LYS A 327 -15.19 -12.95 39.97
C LYS A 327 -14.76 -11.52 39.69
N PHE A 328 -14.27 -11.27 38.49
CA PHE A 328 -13.70 -10.01 38.07
C PHE A 328 -14.60 -9.42 36.99
N LYS A 329 -15.25 -8.31 37.32
CA LYS A 329 -16.13 -7.58 36.41
C LYS A 329 -15.85 -6.09 36.52
N ARG A 330 -16.30 -5.35 35.53
CA ARG A 330 -16.22 -3.89 35.54
C ARG A 330 -17.03 -3.31 36.70
N ALA A 331 -16.52 -2.26 37.34
CA ALA A 331 -17.18 -1.65 38.50
C ALA A 331 -18.43 -0.80 38.17
N LYS A 332 -18.55 -0.23 36.96
CA LYS A 332 -19.69 0.60 36.53
C LYS A 332 -19.80 0.74 35.01
N GLN A 333 -21.00 0.58 34.46
CA GLN A 333 -21.33 0.95 33.07
C GLN A 333 -21.45 2.48 33.00
N THR A 334 -20.67 3.13 32.13
CA THR A 334 -20.58 4.60 32.08
C THR A 334 -21.30 5.22 30.89
N SER A 335 -21.71 4.42 29.90
CA SER A 335 -22.59 4.85 28.81
C SER A 335 -23.38 3.69 28.22
N ASP A 336 -24.47 4.00 27.51
CA ASP A 336 -25.28 3.03 26.75
C ASP A 336 -24.53 2.43 25.53
N TRP A 337 -23.37 2.99 25.18
CA TRP A 337 -22.51 2.56 24.07
C TRP A 337 -21.28 1.75 24.51
N ASP A 338 -21.09 1.58 25.82
CA ASP A 338 -19.99 0.79 26.38
C ASP A 338 -20.26 -0.72 26.20
N ASP A 339 -19.39 -1.41 25.46
CA ASP A 339 -19.41 -2.86 25.34
C ASP A 339 -18.60 -3.51 26.48
N ASP A 340 -19.27 -4.26 27.34
CA ASP A 340 -18.63 -4.97 28.46
C ASP A 340 -18.18 -6.39 28.07
N ARG A 341 -18.49 -6.86 26.86
CA ARG A 341 -18.14 -8.20 26.38
C ARG A 341 -16.62 -8.35 26.24
N GLN A 342 -16.12 -9.50 26.67
CA GLN A 342 -14.71 -9.88 26.56
C GLN A 342 -14.53 -10.99 25.50
N ALA A 343 -13.39 -10.96 24.81
CA ALA A 343 -13.03 -11.91 23.75
C ALA A 343 -11.77 -12.74 24.08
N ALA A 344 -10.90 -12.23 24.94
CA ALA A 344 -9.61 -12.84 25.28
C ALA A 344 -9.30 -12.73 26.76
N VAL A 345 -8.56 -13.69 27.32
CA VAL A 345 -8.10 -13.69 28.70
C VAL A 345 -6.63 -14.11 28.78
N ALA A 346 -5.88 -13.46 29.66
CA ALA A 346 -4.53 -13.88 30.02
C ALA A 346 -4.25 -13.57 31.49
N ILE A 347 -3.31 -14.31 32.09
CA ILE A 347 -2.81 -14.05 33.44
C ILE A 347 -1.34 -13.65 33.32
N SER A 348 -0.90 -12.66 34.10
CA SER A 348 0.52 -12.32 34.19
C SER A 348 1.35 -13.54 34.62
N PRO A 349 2.62 -13.66 34.17
CA PRO A 349 3.47 -14.79 34.55
C PRO A 349 3.67 -14.97 36.06
N ASP A 350 3.51 -13.91 36.85
CA ASP A 350 3.57 -13.95 38.32
C ASP A 350 2.22 -14.22 39.01
N GLY A 351 1.14 -14.39 38.24
CA GLY A 351 -0.20 -14.69 38.74
C GLY A 351 -0.94 -13.53 39.40
N LYS A 352 -0.37 -12.32 39.41
CA LYS A 352 -0.91 -11.18 40.17
C LYS A 352 -1.94 -10.34 39.41
N THR A 353 -1.96 -10.41 38.08
CA THR A 353 -2.83 -9.58 37.25
C THR A 353 -3.54 -10.41 36.21
N ILE A 354 -4.86 -10.22 36.11
CA ILE A 354 -5.68 -10.77 35.01
C ILE A 354 -5.82 -9.68 33.96
N TYR A 355 -5.70 -10.05 32.69
CA TYR A 355 -5.98 -9.20 31.53
C TYR A 355 -7.16 -9.78 30.75
N ALA A 356 -8.07 -8.93 30.31
CA ALA A 356 -9.14 -9.32 29.39
C ALA A 356 -9.23 -8.37 28.21
N GLY A 357 -9.23 -8.92 27.01
CA GLY A 357 -9.41 -8.18 25.77
C GLY A 357 -10.89 -7.93 25.51
N GLY A 358 -11.27 -6.66 25.34
CA GLY A 358 -12.65 -6.27 25.15
C GLY A 358 -13.07 -6.16 23.68
N PHE A 359 -14.39 -6.15 23.46
CA PHE A 359 -15.00 -5.87 22.16
C PHE A 359 -14.96 -4.38 21.80
N PHE A 360 -14.80 -4.09 20.50
CA PHE A 360 -14.70 -2.74 19.96
C PHE A 360 -13.60 -1.91 20.64
N MET A 361 -13.81 -0.60 20.81
CA MET A 361 -12.83 0.35 21.34
C MET A 361 -12.67 0.27 22.88
N SER A 362 -13.06 -0.84 23.53
CA SER A 362 -12.98 -1.01 24.99
C SER A 362 -11.59 -1.39 25.50
N GLY A 363 -10.68 -1.78 24.61
CA GLY A 363 -9.27 -2.06 24.92
C GLY A 363 -9.04 -3.29 25.79
N VAL A 364 -7.93 -3.30 26.52
CA VAL A 364 -7.60 -4.39 27.45
C VAL A 364 -7.86 -3.95 28.87
N ARG A 365 -8.79 -4.63 29.55
CA ARG A 365 -9.06 -4.46 30.98
C ARG A 365 -8.08 -5.29 31.79
N ARG A 366 -7.85 -4.85 33.03
CA ARG A 366 -7.00 -5.59 33.96
C ARG A 366 -7.45 -5.46 35.41
N TRP A 367 -7.23 -6.51 36.17
CA TRP A 367 -7.58 -6.57 37.59
C TRP A 367 -6.42 -7.10 38.42
N ASP A 368 -6.28 -6.55 39.63
CA ASP A 368 -5.41 -7.10 40.64
C ASP A 368 -6.07 -8.34 41.27
N VAL A 369 -5.36 -9.48 41.21
CA VAL A 369 -5.90 -10.78 41.63
C VAL A 369 -6.13 -10.85 43.14
N ALA A 370 -5.27 -10.21 43.94
CA ALA A 370 -5.34 -10.28 45.39
C ALA A 370 -6.50 -9.46 45.97
N THR A 371 -6.77 -8.30 45.38
CA THR A 371 -7.78 -7.35 45.88
C THR A 371 -9.09 -7.40 45.12
N GLY A 372 -9.13 -8.01 43.93
CA GLY A 372 -10.31 -7.99 43.05
C GLY A 372 -10.57 -6.65 42.37
N LYS A 373 -9.73 -5.63 42.61
CA LYS A 373 -9.95 -4.27 42.11
C LYS A 373 -9.57 -4.17 40.63
N GLU A 374 -10.41 -3.49 39.87
CA GLU A 374 -10.11 -3.09 38.49
C GLU A 374 -8.97 -2.06 38.51
N LEU A 375 -7.91 -2.35 37.78
CA LEU A 375 -6.79 -1.45 37.54
C LEU A 375 -7.10 -0.56 36.33
N PRO A 376 -6.43 0.60 36.17
CA PRO A 376 -6.66 1.46 35.01
C PRO A 376 -6.52 0.68 33.70
N PRO A 377 -7.51 0.72 32.78
CA PRO A 377 -7.49 -0.08 31.56
C PRO A 377 -6.37 0.37 30.62
N LEU A 378 -5.96 -0.53 29.72
CA LEU A 378 -5.05 -0.23 28.62
C LEU A 378 -5.88 0.34 27.46
N ALA A 379 -6.30 1.60 27.65
CA ALA A 379 -7.20 2.30 26.75
C ALA A 379 -6.42 2.96 25.60
N GLY A 380 -6.52 2.37 24.42
CA GLY A 380 -5.93 2.87 23.18
C GLY A 380 -6.12 1.93 21.98
N SER A 381 -6.60 0.71 22.21
CA SER A 381 -7.11 -0.17 21.14
C SER A 381 -8.27 0.49 20.41
N ARG A 382 -8.23 0.38 19.08
CA ARG A 382 -9.22 0.99 18.18
C ARG A 382 -10.16 -0.03 17.56
N SER A 383 -9.99 -1.30 17.94
CA SER A 383 -10.68 -2.46 17.40
C SER A 383 -10.82 -3.53 18.47
N THR A 384 -11.61 -4.57 18.19
CA THR A 384 -11.81 -5.71 19.10
C THR A 384 -10.48 -6.42 19.37
N VAL A 385 -10.19 -6.70 20.64
CA VAL A 385 -8.98 -7.43 21.06
C VAL A 385 -9.29 -8.93 21.15
N LEU A 386 -8.99 -9.69 20.10
CA LEU A 386 -9.28 -11.13 20.03
C LEU A 386 -8.25 -12.02 20.74
N SER A 387 -7.06 -11.49 21.03
CA SER A 387 -6.03 -12.24 21.74
C SER A 387 -5.16 -11.33 22.60
N VAL A 388 -4.79 -11.82 23.79
CA VAL A 388 -3.88 -11.14 24.71
C VAL A 388 -2.75 -12.10 25.07
N ALA A 389 -1.51 -11.67 24.89
CA ALA A 389 -0.33 -12.43 25.30
C ALA A 389 0.51 -11.61 26.28
N VAL A 390 1.06 -12.24 27.31
CA VAL A 390 1.71 -11.51 28.42
C VAL A 390 3.11 -12.07 28.69
N THR A 391 4.09 -11.18 28.70
CA THR A 391 5.44 -11.44 29.25
C THR A 391 5.57 -10.70 30.58
N ARG A 392 6.66 -10.93 31.32
CA ARG A 392 6.97 -10.14 32.53
C ARG A 392 7.11 -8.63 32.24
N GLY A 393 7.58 -8.29 31.04
CA GLY A 393 7.92 -6.92 30.67
C GLY A 393 6.90 -6.22 29.77
N THR A 394 5.98 -6.94 29.13
CA THR A 394 5.10 -6.40 28.07
C THR A 394 3.80 -7.17 28.00
N VAL A 395 2.69 -6.47 27.83
CA VAL A 395 1.39 -7.05 27.42
C VAL A 395 1.20 -6.78 25.93
N PHE A 396 0.83 -7.80 25.17
CA PHE A 396 0.49 -7.70 23.76
C PHE A 396 -1.02 -7.82 23.59
N SER A 397 -1.64 -6.87 22.89
CA SER A 397 -3.03 -6.99 22.43
C SER A 397 -3.06 -7.19 20.93
N ALA A 398 -3.70 -8.26 20.48
CA ALA A 398 -3.86 -8.59 19.08
C ALA A 398 -5.29 -8.22 18.64
N GLU A 399 -5.39 -7.30 17.69
CA GLU A 399 -6.62 -6.61 17.34
C GLU A 399 -7.15 -7.03 15.95
N THR A 400 -8.47 -6.92 15.76
CA THR A 400 -9.14 -7.27 14.49
C THR A 400 -8.81 -6.35 13.33
N ASP A 401 -8.17 -5.20 13.58
CA ASP A 401 -7.62 -4.31 12.55
C ASP A 401 -6.22 -4.72 12.07
N GLY A 402 -5.65 -5.78 12.66
CA GLY A 402 -4.32 -6.28 12.37
C GLY A 402 -3.23 -5.74 13.30
N MET A 403 -3.56 -4.92 14.29
CA MET A 403 -2.56 -4.37 15.20
C MET A 403 -2.14 -5.35 16.27
N VAL A 404 -0.84 -5.35 16.58
CA VAL A 404 -0.30 -5.90 17.81
C VAL A 404 0.18 -4.73 18.66
N ARG A 405 -0.62 -4.29 19.63
CA ARG A 405 -0.16 -3.21 20.52
C ARG A 405 0.66 -3.78 21.66
N ARG A 406 1.60 -2.97 22.13
CA ARG A 406 2.48 -3.30 23.24
C ARG A 406 2.23 -2.35 24.38
N TRP A 407 2.00 -2.91 25.56
CA TRP A 407 1.71 -2.12 26.74
C TRP A 407 2.73 -2.42 27.81
N ASP A 408 3.11 -1.36 28.52
CA ASP A 408 3.84 -1.52 29.75
C ASP A 408 2.89 -2.02 30.85
N PRO A 409 3.11 -3.21 31.43
CA PRO A 409 2.19 -3.80 32.41
C PRO A 409 2.09 -2.99 33.70
N THR A 410 3.10 -2.18 34.03
CA THR A 410 3.13 -1.39 35.27
C THR A 410 2.40 -0.07 35.09
N THR A 411 2.77 0.69 34.06
CA THR A 411 2.25 2.04 33.83
C THR A 411 0.93 2.04 33.05
N GLY A 412 0.67 0.99 32.27
CA GLY A 412 -0.47 0.89 31.36
C GLY A 412 -0.35 1.73 30.08
N LYS A 413 0.82 2.36 29.85
CA LYS A 413 1.06 3.15 28.63
C LYS A 413 1.45 2.25 27.45
N GLU A 414 1.01 2.64 26.26
CA GLU A 414 1.45 2.02 25.00
C GLU A 414 2.95 2.30 24.77
N ARG A 415 3.68 1.27 24.33
CA ARG A 415 5.09 1.36 23.97
C ARG A 415 5.23 1.67 22.49
N SER A 416 5.70 2.89 22.17
CA SER A 416 5.93 3.32 20.79
C SER A 416 6.93 2.41 20.07
N GLY A 417 6.65 2.14 18.79
CA GLY A 417 7.55 1.44 17.87
C GLY A 417 8.51 2.39 17.15
N PRO A 418 9.35 1.87 16.24
CA PRO A 418 10.10 2.69 15.29
C PRO A 418 9.18 3.57 14.45
N ALA A 419 9.70 4.65 13.88
CA ALA A 419 8.95 5.49 12.95
C ALA A 419 8.35 4.63 11.83
N GLY A 420 7.05 4.80 11.57
CA GLY A 420 6.32 3.98 10.62
C GLY A 420 4.82 4.12 10.78
N HIS A 421 4.10 3.72 9.74
CA HIS A 421 2.65 3.68 9.77
C HIS A 421 2.19 2.33 10.27
N THR A 422 1.20 2.35 11.14
CA THR A 422 0.52 1.14 11.60
C THR A 422 -0.78 0.94 10.81
N GLU A 423 -1.31 1.99 10.19
CA GLU A 423 -2.53 1.97 9.38
C GLU A 423 -2.19 2.14 7.88
N ARG A 424 -3.19 2.31 7.02
CA ARG A 424 -2.93 2.59 5.60
C ARG A 424 -2.15 3.91 5.46
N ALA A 425 -1.09 3.88 4.66
CA ALA A 425 -0.18 4.97 4.40
C ALA A 425 -0.30 5.45 2.95
N MET A 426 -0.21 6.76 2.78
CA MET A 426 0.07 7.41 1.51
C MET A 426 1.47 8.00 1.56
N ALA A 427 2.08 8.15 0.41
CA ALA A 427 3.43 8.68 0.30
C ALA A 427 3.54 9.57 -0.93
N VAL A 428 4.26 10.67 -0.78
CA VAL A 428 4.61 11.57 -1.88
C VAL A 428 6.08 11.95 -1.78
N ARG A 429 6.68 12.20 -2.94
CA ARG A 429 8.06 12.71 -3.04
C ARG A 429 8.04 14.22 -3.20
N SER A 430 9.05 14.88 -2.66
CA SER A 430 9.31 16.27 -3.02
C SER A 430 9.72 16.38 -4.49
N PRO A 431 9.44 17.52 -5.15
CA PRO A 431 9.84 17.74 -6.55
C PRO A 431 11.34 17.61 -6.81
N ASP A 432 12.17 17.86 -5.79
CA ASP A 432 13.63 17.68 -5.86
C ASP A 432 14.10 16.23 -5.64
N GLU A 433 13.17 15.29 -5.42
CA GLU A 433 13.40 13.86 -5.18
C GLU A 433 14.23 13.52 -3.92
N ARG A 434 14.55 14.50 -3.08
CA ARG A 434 15.39 14.29 -1.87
C ARG A 434 14.60 13.86 -0.66
N THR A 435 13.30 14.16 -0.63
CA THR A 435 12.44 13.92 0.53
C THR A 435 11.26 13.03 0.15
N VAL A 436 10.96 12.06 1.01
CA VAL A 436 9.69 11.34 0.97
C VAL A 436 8.89 11.73 2.20
N VAL A 437 7.61 12.04 2.03
CA VAL A 437 6.67 12.24 3.14
C VAL A 437 5.67 11.10 3.11
N THR A 438 5.47 10.47 4.26
CA THR A 438 4.46 9.44 4.42
C THR A 438 3.45 9.85 5.48
N GLY A 439 2.16 9.69 5.18
CA GLY A 439 1.06 10.01 6.08
C GLY A 439 0.08 8.86 6.21
N GLY A 440 -0.35 8.57 7.43
CA GLY A 440 -1.34 7.52 7.72
C GLY A 440 -2.60 8.11 8.33
N PHE A 441 -3.58 7.27 8.66
CA PHE A 441 -4.82 7.70 9.34
C PHE A 441 -4.60 8.12 10.81
N SER A 442 -3.40 7.91 11.35
CA SER A 442 -3.09 8.09 12.77
C SER A 442 -2.93 9.53 13.25
N GLY A 443 -2.98 10.54 12.38
CA GLY A 443 -2.64 11.92 12.78
C GLY A 443 -1.17 12.30 12.54
N THR A 444 -0.35 11.34 12.11
CA THR A 444 1.12 11.49 12.07
C THR A 444 1.66 11.46 10.65
N LEU A 445 2.50 12.44 10.33
CA LEU A 445 3.36 12.43 9.15
C LEU A 445 4.79 12.06 9.55
N TYR A 446 5.43 11.25 8.70
CA TYR A 446 6.85 10.99 8.79
C TYR A 446 7.54 11.53 7.55
N VAL A 447 8.66 12.22 7.78
CA VAL A 447 9.51 12.77 6.74
C VAL A 447 10.78 11.93 6.69
N TRP A 448 11.17 11.54 5.49
CA TRP A 448 12.29 10.64 5.23
C TRP A 448 13.24 11.26 4.22
N ASP A 449 14.52 11.01 4.41
CA ASP A 449 15.52 11.21 3.37
C ASP A 449 15.34 10.12 2.30
N ALA A 450 15.06 10.51 1.06
CA ALA A 450 14.74 9.58 -0.01
C ALA A 450 15.94 8.68 -0.39
N GLY A 451 17.14 9.24 -0.34
CA GLY A 451 18.38 8.57 -0.75
C GLY A 451 18.82 7.48 0.23
N THR A 452 18.70 7.72 1.54
CA THR A 452 19.13 6.81 2.61
C THR A 452 17.99 6.05 3.26
N GLY A 453 16.75 6.53 3.15
CA GLY A 453 15.59 5.96 3.84
C GLY A 453 15.53 6.28 5.32
N ARG A 454 16.44 7.13 5.81
CA ARG A 454 16.43 7.53 7.22
C ARG A 454 15.23 8.41 7.50
N HIS A 455 14.60 8.14 8.64
CA HIS A 455 13.65 9.03 9.25
C HIS A 455 14.34 10.36 9.63
N VAL A 456 13.69 11.48 9.33
CA VAL A 456 14.19 12.83 9.58
C VAL A 456 13.29 13.56 10.58
N HIS A 457 11.97 13.59 10.33
CA HIS A 457 11.00 14.28 11.19
C HIS A 457 9.75 13.44 11.42
N THR A 458 9.17 13.59 12.62
CA THR A 458 7.82 13.14 12.96
C THR A 458 6.98 14.36 13.26
N LEU A 459 5.88 14.53 12.55
CA LEU A 459 4.95 15.64 12.73
C LEU A 459 3.60 15.07 13.17
N THR A 460 3.17 15.44 14.37
CA THR A 460 1.83 15.09 14.86
C THR A 460 0.92 16.27 14.64
N LEU A 461 -0.04 16.11 13.73
CA LEU A 461 -1.03 17.14 13.43
C LEU A 461 -2.22 17.01 14.40
N PRO A 462 -2.84 18.12 14.82
CA PRO A 462 -4.01 18.07 15.68
C PRO A 462 -5.20 17.44 14.92
N GLY A 463 -5.75 16.36 15.46
CA GLY A 463 -6.85 15.60 14.85
C GLY A 463 -6.41 14.25 14.26
N GLU A 464 -7.37 13.34 14.03
CA GLU A 464 -7.08 12.10 13.30
C GLU A 464 -6.93 12.41 11.81
N LEU A 465 -5.97 11.78 11.13
CA LEU A 465 -5.87 11.90 9.68
C LEU A 465 -6.89 10.93 9.05
N SER A 466 -7.51 11.32 7.94
CA SER A 466 -8.37 10.42 7.17
C SER A 466 -7.64 9.97 5.91
N GLY A 467 -6.55 9.20 6.06
CA GLY A 467 -5.80 8.64 4.92
C GLY A 467 -5.45 9.71 3.88
N PRO A 468 -4.72 10.74 4.32
CA PRO A 468 -4.82 12.05 3.74
C PRO A 468 -4.25 12.04 2.32
N PRO A 469 -4.93 12.64 1.35
CA PRO A 469 -4.22 13.05 0.15
C PRO A 469 -3.12 14.04 0.58
N LEU A 470 -1.91 13.78 0.11
CA LEU A 470 -0.70 14.56 0.37
C LEU A 470 -0.30 15.19 -0.96
N ALA A 471 0.14 16.44 -0.97
CA ALA A 471 0.62 17.07 -2.18
C ALA A 471 1.73 18.06 -1.87
N PHE A 472 2.81 17.99 -2.65
CA PHE A 472 3.75 19.10 -2.75
C PHE A 472 3.27 20.06 -3.83
N ARG A 473 3.48 21.36 -3.59
CA ARG A 473 3.43 22.34 -4.66
C ARG A 473 4.61 22.07 -5.61
N PRO A 474 4.45 22.23 -6.93
CA PRO A 474 5.49 21.92 -7.91
C PRO A 474 6.84 22.60 -7.65
N ASP A 475 6.85 23.79 -7.05
CA ASP A 475 8.09 24.51 -6.68
C ASP A 475 8.78 23.99 -5.41
N GLY A 476 8.19 23.02 -4.72
CA GLY A 476 8.71 22.41 -3.49
C GLY A 476 8.65 23.31 -2.25
N LYS A 477 8.09 24.52 -2.34
CA LYS A 477 8.08 25.51 -1.23
C LYS A 477 6.86 25.41 -0.32
N LEU A 478 5.88 24.59 -0.68
CA LEU A 478 4.67 24.39 0.10
C LEU A 478 4.24 22.93 0.04
N PHE A 479 3.83 22.39 1.17
CA PHE A 479 3.26 21.05 1.28
C PHE A 479 1.86 21.16 1.87
N ALA A 480 0.91 20.44 1.28
CA ALA A 480 -0.47 20.39 1.74
C ALA A 480 -0.84 18.96 2.14
N CYS A 481 -1.58 18.85 3.24
CA CYS A 481 -2.12 17.58 3.70
C CYS A 481 -3.50 17.78 4.32
N ALA A 482 -4.40 16.84 4.05
CA ALA A 482 -5.74 16.83 4.65
C ALA A 482 -5.68 16.52 6.15
N VAL A 483 -6.55 17.15 6.96
CA VAL A 483 -6.73 16.91 8.40
C VAL A 483 -8.24 16.81 8.71
N ARG A 484 -8.69 15.88 9.59
CA ARG A 484 -10.12 15.90 10.02
C ARG A 484 -10.33 16.98 11.10
N PRO A 485 -11.43 17.77 11.05
CA PRO A 485 -12.53 17.80 10.08
C PRO A 485 -12.41 18.93 9.05
N GLY A 486 -12.65 18.63 7.77
CA GLY A 486 -12.86 19.62 6.69
C GLY A 486 -11.73 20.62 6.50
N ARG A 487 -10.48 20.27 6.84
CA ARG A 487 -9.34 21.18 6.87
C ARG A 487 -8.18 20.62 6.05
N VAL A 488 -7.42 21.51 5.43
CA VAL A 488 -6.16 21.19 4.76
C VAL A 488 -5.07 22.04 5.40
N ALA A 489 -4.11 21.37 6.04
CA ALA A 489 -2.95 22.04 6.63
C ALA A 489 -1.90 22.31 5.56
N LEU A 490 -1.35 23.52 5.57
CA LEU A 490 -0.24 23.94 4.73
C LEU A 490 1.03 24.06 5.58
N LEU A 491 2.10 23.42 5.14
CA LEU A 491 3.38 23.34 5.83
C LEU A 491 4.49 23.85 4.90
N ASP A 492 5.48 24.55 5.46
CA ASP A 492 6.73 24.89 4.77
C ASP A 492 7.67 23.67 4.78
N PRO A 493 8.03 23.06 3.63
CA PRO A 493 8.90 21.88 3.59
C PRO A 493 10.32 22.11 4.10
N ALA A 494 10.82 23.35 4.12
CA ALA A 494 12.16 23.65 4.63
C ALA A 494 12.22 23.58 6.16
N THR A 495 11.12 23.92 6.84
CA THR A 495 11.07 24.00 8.32
C THR A 495 10.06 23.06 8.97
N TRP A 496 9.17 22.46 8.19
CA TRP A 496 7.99 21.70 8.58
C TRP A 496 7.05 22.43 9.55
N LYS A 497 7.10 23.78 9.56
CA LYS A 497 6.23 24.61 10.37
C LYS A 497 4.92 24.93 9.63
N PRO A 498 3.81 25.17 10.36
CA PRO A 498 2.57 25.66 9.77
C PRO A 498 2.77 26.94 8.98
N ALA A 499 2.41 26.92 7.69
CA ALA A 499 2.40 28.07 6.79
C ALA A 499 0.98 28.62 6.59
N GLY A 500 -0.06 27.84 6.90
CA GLY A 500 -1.46 28.25 6.79
C GLY A 500 -2.40 27.05 6.89
N GLU A 501 -3.70 27.32 6.73
CA GLU A 501 -4.74 26.31 6.75
C GLU A 501 -5.89 26.74 5.83
N ILE A 502 -6.42 25.80 5.07
CA ILE A 502 -7.65 25.99 4.27
C ILE A 502 -8.77 25.25 4.97
N LYS A 503 -9.85 25.97 5.27
CA LYS A 503 -11.04 25.42 5.91
C LYS A 503 -12.12 25.21 4.84
N VAL A 504 -12.27 23.96 4.42
CA VAL A 504 -13.18 23.54 3.34
C VAL A 504 -14.60 23.31 3.86
N SER A 505 -14.74 22.91 5.13
CA SER A 505 -16.05 22.65 5.74
C SER A 505 -16.04 22.85 7.26
N ASP A 506 -17.19 23.26 7.79
CA ASP A 506 -17.45 23.33 9.24
C ASP A 506 -18.01 22.02 9.80
N GLN A 507 -18.36 21.06 8.95
CA GLN A 507 -18.94 19.80 9.38
C GLN A 507 -17.89 18.85 9.96
N LYS A 508 -18.14 18.34 11.17
CA LYS A 508 -17.23 17.44 11.89
C LYS A 508 -16.95 16.09 11.21
N VAL A 509 -17.71 15.74 10.17
CA VAL A 509 -17.63 14.45 9.47
C VAL A 509 -17.16 14.59 8.02
N ASP A 510 -16.83 15.81 7.59
CA ASP A 510 -16.42 16.09 6.22
C ASP A 510 -14.94 15.72 6.01
N VAL A 511 -14.71 14.73 5.15
CA VAL A 511 -13.40 14.13 4.88
C VAL A 511 -12.92 14.60 3.51
N VAL A 512 -11.66 15.03 3.44
CA VAL A 512 -10.98 15.33 2.18
C VAL A 512 -10.45 14.02 1.59
N PHE A 513 -10.87 13.67 0.37
CA PHE A 513 -10.50 12.44 -0.33
C PHE A 513 -9.49 12.66 -1.45
N GLY A 514 -9.42 13.87 -2.02
CA GLY A 514 -8.47 14.23 -3.07
C GLY A 514 -7.91 15.63 -2.86
N LEU A 515 -6.62 15.77 -3.15
CA LEU A 515 -5.86 17.01 -3.03
C LEU A 515 -4.82 17.05 -4.13
N ALA A 516 -4.81 18.12 -4.92
CA ALA A 516 -3.80 18.33 -5.94
C ALA A 516 -3.52 19.83 -6.10
N PHE A 517 -2.24 20.21 -6.14
CA PHE A 517 -1.84 21.55 -6.54
C PHE A 517 -1.95 21.70 -8.06
N LEU A 518 -2.28 22.91 -8.50
CA LEU A 518 -2.10 23.33 -9.89
C LEU A 518 -0.61 23.33 -10.25
N THR A 519 -0.27 23.03 -11.51
CA THR A 519 1.12 22.94 -11.98
C THR A 519 1.84 24.30 -11.93
N ASP A 520 1.11 25.39 -12.08
CA ASP A 520 1.58 26.78 -11.91
C ASP A 520 1.72 27.22 -10.44
N GLY A 521 1.24 26.40 -9.48
CA GLY A 521 1.26 26.69 -8.05
C GLY A 521 0.31 27.79 -7.59
N SER A 522 -0.59 28.27 -8.46
CA SER A 522 -1.55 29.34 -8.16
C SER A 522 -2.64 28.91 -7.16
N GLY A 523 -2.92 27.61 -7.07
CA GLY A 523 -4.01 27.10 -6.27
C GLY A 523 -4.03 25.59 -6.09
N LEU A 524 -5.15 25.11 -5.56
CA LEU A 524 -5.41 23.74 -5.16
C LEU A 524 -6.79 23.30 -5.65
N LEU A 525 -6.88 22.03 -6.02
CA LEU A 525 -8.15 21.35 -6.22
C LEU A 525 -8.35 20.38 -5.05
N ILE A 526 -9.50 20.51 -4.40
CA ILE A 526 -9.84 19.76 -3.18
C ILE A 526 -11.15 19.03 -3.43
N SER A 527 -11.15 17.71 -3.31
CA SER A 527 -12.39 16.93 -3.24
C SER A 527 -12.63 16.49 -1.79
N HIS A 528 -13.82 16.76 -1.30
CA HIS A 528 -14.21 16.50 0.07
C HIS A 528 -15.68 16.13 0.17
N GLY A 529 -16.05 15.49 1.27
CA GLY A 529 -17.37 14.92 1.45
C GLY A 529 -17.65 13.84 0.41
N HIS A 530 -18.85 13.29 0.42
CA HIS A 530 -19.22 12.28 -0.57
C HIS A 530 -19.51 12.89 -1.95
N ASP A 531 -19.54 14.22 -2.10
CA ASP A 531 -20.06 14.88 -3.30
C ASP A 531 -19.54 16.30 -3.58
N GLN A 532 -18.43 16.76 -2.99
CA GLN A 532 -17.94 18.12 -3.24
C GLN A 532 -16.54 18.12 -3.88
N THR A 533 -16.37 18.93 -4.92
CA THR A 533 -15.06 19.28 -5.48
C THR A 533 -14.95 20.78 -5.67
N GLU A 534 -13.87 21.38 -5.18
CA GLU A 534 -13.68 22.83 -5.10
C GLU A 534 -12.29 23.24 -5.57
N ARG A 535 -12.21 24.31 -6.37
CA ARG A 535 -10.95 24.98 -6.70
C ARG A 535 -10.71 26.15 -5.74
N TRP A 536 -9.51 26.21 -5.19
CA TRP A 536 -9.06 27.23 -4.26
C TRP A 536 -7.84 27.95 -4.85
N ASP A 537 -7.83 29.27 -4.83
CA ASP A 537 -6.62 30.04 -5.11
C ASP A 537 -5.81 30.17 -3.79
N THR A 538 -4.48 30.18 -3.88
CA THR A 538 -3.61 30.15 -2.69
C THR A 538 -3.80 31.42 -1.85
N GLY A 539 -4.22 31.27 -0.60
CA GLY A 539 -4.48 32.39 0.31
C GLY A 539 -5.88 33.00 0.22
N ALA A 540 -6.75 32.46 -0.64
CA ALA A 540 -8.16 32.85 -0.68
C ALA A 540 -8.95 32.29 0.52
N ASP A 541 -9.98 33.01 0.95
CA ASP A 541 -10.88 32.65 2.06
C ASP A 541 -12.10 31.81 1.61
N ARG A 542 -12.33 31.71 0.30
CA ARG A 542 -13.44 30.99 -0.32
C ARG A 542 -13.01 30.30 -1.61
N PRO A 543 -13.68 29.20 -2.01
CA PRO A 543 -13.37 28.54 -3.27
C PRO A 543 -13.74 29.46 -4.45
N ARG A 544 -12.94 29.38 -5.51
CA ARG A 544 -13.19 30.04 -6.80
C ARG A 544 -14.46 29.51 -7.46
N TRP A 545 -14.68 28.20 -7.37
CA TRP A 545 -15.89 27.53 -7.79
C TRP A 545 -16.06 26.20 -7.06
N LYS A 546 -17.28 25.65 -7.10
CA LYS A 546 -17.66 24.42 -6.41
C LYS A 546 -18.58 23.55 -7.29
N ILE A 547 -18.32 22.25 -7.29
CA ILE A 547 -19.09 21.23 -7.99
C ILE A 547 -19.70 20.28 -6.96
N ARG A 548 -21.00 20.00 -7.11
CA ARG A 548 -21.74 19.02 -6.27
C ARG A 548 -21.91 17.70 -7.01
N GLU A 549 -20.87 16.89 -7.03
CA GLU A 549 -20.90 15.56 -7.64
C GLU A 549 -19.98 14.59 -6.90
N ARG A 550 -20.45 13.35 -6.75
CA ARG A 550 -19.68 12.28 -6.12
C ARG A 550 -18.41 11.99 -6.92
N THR A 551 -17.29 12.42 -6.33
CA THR A 551 -15.96 12.28 -6.90
C THR A 551 -15.26 11.11 -6.24
N ILE A 552 -14.80 10.16 -7.06
CA ILE A 552 -14.11 8.95 -6.59
C ILE A 552 -12.60 9.12 -6.70
N ALA A 553 -12.15 9.68 -7.82
CA ALA A 553 -10.76 10.00 -8.08
C ALA A 553 -10.68 11.31 -8.88
N LEU A 554 -9.54 11.98 -8.80
CA LEU A 554 -9.26 13.26 -9.42
C LEU A 554 -7.84 13.26 -10.00
N ALA A 555 -7.66 13.87 -11.17
CA ALA A 555 -6.35 14.19 -11.72
C ALA A 555 -6.38 15.56 -12.42
N ILE A 556 -5.28 16.31 -12.36
CA ILE A 556 -5.12 17.60 -13.04
C ILE A 556 -4.29 17.41 -14.30
N SER A 557 -4.65 18.07 -15.40
CA SER A 557 -3.86 18.04 -16.63
C SER A 557 -2.60 18.91 -16.47
N PRO A 558 -1.45 18.51 -17.05
CA PRO A 558 -0.20 19.26 -16.90
C PRO A 558 -0.24 20.71 -17.38
N ASP A 559 -1.17 21.05 -18.28
CA ASP A 559 -1.36 22.38 -18.85
C ASP A 559 -2.23 23.32 -18.00
N ASP A 560 -2.71 22.87 -16.83
CA ASP A 560 -3.60 23.62 -15.93
C ASP A 560 -4.89 24.15 -16.58
N ARG A 561 -5.29 23.57 -17.70
CA ARG A 561 -6.55 23.91 -18.38
C ARG A 561 -7.69 22.98 -18.00
N HIS A 562 -7.39 21.72 -17.74
CA HIS A 562 -8.38 20.69 -17.53
C HIS A 562 -8.13 19.89 -16.25
N PHE A 563 -9.16 19.20 -15.80
CA PHE A 563 -9.04 18.15 -14.80
C PHE A 563 -10.02 17.03 -15.11
N ALA A 564 -9.70 15.82 -14.65
CA ALA A 564 -10.51 14.64 -14.81
C ALA A 564 -11.11 14.22 -13.47
N LEU A 565 -12.42 13.95 -13.46
CA LEU A 565 -13.13 13.36 -12.34
C LEU A 565 -13.61 11.96 -12.70
N SER A 566 -13.38 10.99 -11.81
CA SER A 566 -14.13 9.74 -11.86
C SER A 566 -15.43 9.95 -11.11
N THR A 567 -16.52 9.83 -11.86
CA THR A 567 -17.90 9.93 -11.37
C THR A 567 -18.57 8.57 -11.50
N GLU A 568 -19.77 8.44 -10.94
CA GLU A 568 -20.61 7.28 -11.21
C GLU A 568 -20.81 7.12 -12.73
N LYS A 569 -21.07 8.17 -13.50
CA LYS A 569 -21.35 8.06 -14.95
C LYS A 569 -20.16 7.68 -15.84
N GLY A 570 -18.93 7.73 -15.32
CA GLY A 570 -17.69 7.54 -16.06
C GLY A 570 -16.64 8.59 -15.73
N VAL A 571 -15.70 8.83 -16.66
CA VAL A 571 -14.63 9.82 -16.49
C VAL A 571 -15.04 11.14 -17.15
N SER A 572 -15.21 12.18 -16.35
CA SER A 572 -15.57 13.52 -16.80
C SER A 572 -14.32 14.40 -16.93
N ILE A 573 -14.10 14.99 -18.10
CA ILE A 573 -13.06 15.99 -18.37
C ILE A 573 -13.70 17.37 -18.29
N ARG A 574 -13.13 18.24 -17.47
CA ARG A 574 -13.70 19.53 -17.08
C ARG A 574 -12.69 20.65 -17.18
N THR A 575 -13.17 21.88 -17.37
CA THR A 575 -12.29 23.07 -17.38
C THR A 575 -11.91 23.44 -15.95
N LEU A 576 -10.64 23.77 -15.72
CA LEU A 576 -10.21 24.33 -14.45
C LEU A 576 -10.72 25.75 -14.24
N ALA A 577 -11.05 26.49 -15.31
CA ALA A 577 -11.45 27.90 -15.23
C ALA A 577 -12.73 28.10 -14.42
N ASP A 578 -13.75 27.27 -14.67
CA ASP A 578 -15.08 27.39 -14.07
C ASP A 578 -15.69 26.05 -13.60
N GLY A 579 -15.00 24.93 -13.80
CA GLY A 579 -15.48 23.61 -13.40
C GLY A 579 -16.53 23.00 -14.33
N SER A 580 -16.80 23.62 -15.49
CA SER A 580 -17.76 23.10 -16.47
C SER A 580 -17.28 21.80 -17.11
N GLU A 581 -18.22 20.89 -17.36
CA GLU A 581 -17.95 19.63 -18.05
C GLU A 581 -17.85 19.87 -19.55
N GLU A 582 -16.67 19.62 -20.12
CA GLU A 582 -16.48 19.64 -21.57
C GLU A 582 -16.76 18.28 -22.19
N ARG A 583 -16.51 17.21 -21.43
CA ARG A 583 -16.69 15.86 -21.93
C ARG A 583 -16.94 14.84 -20.85
N LEU A 584 -17.81 13.89 -21.16
CA LEU A 584 -17.95 12.64 -20.44
C LEU A 584 -17.47 11.47 -21.31
N ILE A 585 -16.41 10.79 -20.88
CA ILE A 585 -15.99 9.50 -21.43
C ILE A 585 -16.87 8.44 -20.77
N ALA A 586 -18.03 8.20 -21.39
CA ALA A 586 -18.99 7.21 -20.91
C ALA A 586 -18.40 5.80 -21.07
N VAL A 587 -18.30 5.05 -19.98
CA VAL A 587 -17.90 3.66 -20.07
C VAL A 587 -19.14 2.77 -20.11
N ARG A 588 -19.30 2.03 -21.21
CA ARG A 588 -20.48 1.20 -21.45
C ARG A 588 -20.61 0.08 -20.40
N PRO A 589 -21.82 -0.20 -19.89
CA PRO A 589 -22.05 -1.31 -18.97
C PRO A 589 -21.77 -2.66 -19.64
N ASP A 590 -21.19 -3.59 -18.88
CA ASP A 590 -21.02 -5.00 -19.29
C ASP A 590 -22.41 -5.67 -19.32
N PRO A 591 -22.88 -6.19 -20.47
CA PRO A 591 -24.18 -6.86 -20.58
C PRO A 591 -24.32 -8.11 -19.69
N ALA A 592 -23.20 -8.70 -19.23
CA ALA A 592 -23.18 -9.95 -18.48
C ALA A 592 -23.25 -9.79 -16.94
N SER A 593 -23.25 -8.57 -16.40
CA SER A 593 -23.27 -8.35 -14.95
C SER A 593 -24.65 -7.89 -14.46
N ASN A 594 -25.26 -8.67 -13.56
CA ASN A 594 -26.49 -8.29 -12.83
C ASN A 594 -26.27 -7.25 -11.71
N VAL A 595 -25.06 -6.69 -11.63
CA VAL A 595 -24.74 -5.52 -10.81
C VAL A 595 -24.64 -4.35 -11.76
N THR A 596 -25.30 -3.24 -11.45
CA THR A 596 -25.25 -1.98 -12.19
C THR A 596 -23.80 -1.46 -12.17
N PHE A 597 -22.93 -1.93 -13.07
CA PHE A 597 -21.53 -1.52 -13.12
C PHE A 597 -21.36 -0.27 -13.98
N GLN A 598 -20.79 0.77 -13.37
CA GLN A 598 -20.04 1.82 -14.06
C GLN A 598 -18.56 1.62 -13.71
N ILE A 599 -17.61 2.02 -14.58
CA ILE A 599 -16.19 2.05 -14.20
C ILE A 599 -16.05 3.04 -13.06
N ARG A 600 -16.05 2.51 -11.84
CA ARG A 600 -15.51 3.18 -10.68
C ARG A 600 -13.99 3.18 -10.86
N ALA A 601 -13.45 4.31 -11.31
CA ALA A 601 -12.02 4.49 -11.40
C ALA A 601 -11.50 5.01 -10.06
N ASP A 602 -10.92 4.12 -9.25
CA ASP A 602 -10.39 4.50 -7.93
C ASP A 602 -9.04 5.24 -8.03
N ALA A 603 -8.44 5.30 -9.23
CA ALA A 603 -7.33 6.19 -9.53
C ALA A 603 -7.39 6.70 -10.97
N LEU A 604 -6.93 7.93 -11.17
CA LEU A 604 -6.81 8.62 -12.46
C LEU A 604 -5.42 9.24 -12.60
N ALA A 605 -4.92 9.30 -13.84
CA ALA A 605 -3.71 10.06 -14.16
C ALA A 605 -3.76 10.59 -15.59
N PHE A 606 -3.23 11.79 -15.80
CA PHE A 606 -2.94 12.30 -17.14
C PHE A 606 -1.53 11.88 -17.59
N SER A 607 -1.35 11.70 -18.89
CA SER A 607 -0.01 11.65 -19.46
C SER A 607 0.69 13.01 -19.31
N PRO A 608 2.04 13.06 -19.30
CA PRO A 608 2.80 14.32 -19.12
C PRO A 608 2.51 15.38 -20.20
N ASP A 609 2.06 14.97 -21.38
CA ASP A 609 1.64 15.86 -22.47
C ASP A 609 0.14 16.21 -22.43
N GLY A 610 -0.62 15.69 -21.47
CA GLY A 610 -2.07 15.87 -21.32
C GLY A 610 -2.92 15.16 -22.39
N ALA A 611 -2.30 14.49 -23.37
CA ALA A 611 -3.00 13.90 -24.50
C ALA A 611 -3.81 12.65 -24.13
N LEU A 612 -3.43 11.96 -23.05
CA LEU A 612 -4.06 10.73 -22.58
C LEU A 612 -4.51 10.86 -21.13
N VAL A 613 -5.57 10.12 -20.79
CA VAL A 613 -6.02 9.90 -19.42
C VAL A 613 -6.14 8.40 -19.17
N ALA A 614 -5.55 7.94 -18.06
CA ALA A 614 -5.61 6.55 -17.63
C ALA A 614 -6.53 6.40 -16.40
N ALA A 615 -7.24 5.28 -16.34
CA ALA A 615 -8.11 4.91 -15.24
C ALA A 615 -8.00 3.42 -14.93
N THR A 616 -7.97 3.09 -13.64
CA THR A 616 -7.96 1.71 -13.14
C THR A 616 -9.35 1.25 -12.73
N ARG A 617 -9.72 0.03 -13.09
CA ARG A 617 -10.98 -0.60 -12.71
C ARG A 617 -10.75 -1.59 -11.57
N TRP A 618 -11.38 -1.37 -10.42
CA TRP A 618 -11.06 -2.07 -9.18
C TRP A 618 -11.54 -3.53 -9.06
N ASP A 619 -12.65 -3.89 -9.72
CA ASP A 619 -13.27 -5.21 -9.60
C ASP A 619 -12.58 -6.24 -10.51
N ARG A 620 -12.19 -5.82 -11.71
CA ARG A 620 -11.58 -6.70 -12.72
C ARG A 620 -10.08 -6.49 -12.94
N GLY A 621 -9.47 -5.45 -12.38
CA GLY A 621 -8.05 -5.15 -12.60
C GLY A 621 -7.71 -4.69 -14.01
N GLU A 622 -8.70 -4.21 -14.76
CA GLU A 622 -8.50 -3.65 -16.09
C GLU A 622 -8.02 -2.21 -15.96
N VAL A 623 -7.11 -1.78 -16.82
CA VAL A 623 -6.68 -0.38 -16.89
C VAL A 623 -6.98 0.16 -18.28
N TYR A 624 -7.72 1.25 -18.33
CA TYR A 624 -8.13 1.89 -19.56
C TYR A 624 -7.34 3.16 -19.76
N VAL A 625 -6.94 3.42 -21.00
CA VAL A 625 -6.27 4.64 -21.42
C VAL A 625 -7.05 5.20 -22.59
N TRP A 626 -7.48 6.45 -22.48
CA TRP A 626 -8.22 7.17 -23.53
C TRP A 626 -7.46 8.39 -23.98
N GLU A 627 -7.71 8.80 -25.22
CA GLU A 627 -7.35 10.13 -25.70
C GLU A 627 -8.22 11.19 -25.01
N THR A 628 -7.60 12.15 -24.32
CA THR A 628 -8.31 13.25 -23.66
C THR A 628 -9.16 14.03 -24.66
N ALA A 629 -8.60 14.30 -25.84
CA ALA A 629 -9.18 15.16 -26.87
C ALA A 629 -10.30 14.53 -27.70
N THR A 630 -10.46 13.20 -27.69
CA THR A 630 -11.57 12.52 -28.41
C THR A 630 -12.44 11.61 -27.54
N GLY A 631 -11.95 11.20 -26.37
CA GLY A 631 -12.55 10.14 -25.54
C GLY A 631 -12.41 8.73 -26.13
N ARG A 632 -11.65 8.56 -27.22
CA ARG A 632 -11.43 7.25 -27.84
C ARG A 632 -10.51 6.41 -26.97
N GLU A 633 -10.84 5.12 -26.84
CA GLU A 633 -9.97 4.16 -26.17
C GLU A 633 -8.68 4.03 -26.97
N PHE A 634 -7.57 4.47 -26.39
CA PHE A 634 -6.23 4.29 -26.92
C PHE A 634 -5.73 2.89 -26.58
N ARG A 635 -5.99 2.42 -25.35
CA ARG A 635 -5.55 1.11 -24.89
C ARG A 635 -6.38 0.57 -23.73
N LYS A 636 -6.49 -0.76 -23.69
CA LYS A 636 -6.93 -1.53 -22.53
C LYS A 636 -5.81 -2.48 -22.11
N LEU A 637 -5.37 -2.38 -20.87
CA LEU A 637 -4.36 -3.23 -20.26
C LEU A 637 -5.04 -4.24 -19.34
N THR A 638 -4.74 -5.51 -19.53
CA THR A 638 -5.30 -6.62 -18.76
C THR A 638 -4.18 -7.46 -18.18
N GLY A 639 -4.39 -7.98 -16.97
CA GLY A 639 -3.41 -8.87 -16.35
C GLY A 639 -3.49 -8.89 -14.83
N HIS A 640 -3.95 -7.81 -14.18
CA HIS A 640 -4.25 -7.85 -12.75
C HIS A 640 -5.36 -8.85 -12.49
N ALA A 641 -5.19 -9.68 -11.46
CA ALA A 641 -6.21 -10.63 -11.07
C ALA A 641 -7.34 -9.93 -10.31
N ALA A 642 -8.58 -10.33 -10.58
CA ALA A 642 -9.73 -9.91 -9.78
C ALA A 642 -9.56 -10.41 -8.34
N PRO A 643 -9.83 -9.58 -7.31
CA PRO A 643 -9.68 -10.03 -5.94
C PRO A 643 -10.79 -11.03 -5.62
N ALA A 644 -10.44 -12.18 -5.04
CA ALA A 644 -11.44 -13.19 -4.69
C ALA A 644 -12.33 -12.76 -3.50
N HIS A 645 -11.90 -11.80 -2.67
CA HIS A 645 -12.53 -11.54 -1.35
C HIS A 645 -12.55 -10.07 -0.87
N THR A 646 -12.03 -9.08 -1.62
CA THR A 646 -11.97 -7.69 -1.11
C THR A 646 -13.12 -6.85 -1.67
N GLN A 647 -14.04 -6.45 -0.80
CA GLN A 647 -15.14 -5.51 -1.10
C GLN A 647 -14.69 -4.04 -1.15
N ILE A 648 -13.40 -3.76 -0.89
CA ILE A 648 -12.82 -2.42 -0.95
C ILE A 648 -11.76 -2.43 -2.05
N GLY A 649 -12.10 -1.80 -3.17
CA GLY A 649 -11.26 -1.63 -4.34
C GLY A 649 -10.48 -0.33 -4.25
N GLU A 650 -9.18 -0.44 -4.02
CA GLU A 650 -8.26 0.68 -4.14
C GLU A 650 -7.20 0.28 -5.16
N THR A 651 -6.86 1.23 -6.01
CA THR A 651 -5.94 0.99 -7.11
C THR A 651 -5.03 2.20 -7.24
N ALA A 652 -3.93 2.04 -7.96
CA ALA A 652 -3.01 3.13 -8.25
C ALA A 652 -2.77 3.20 -9.75
N VAL A 653 -2.59 4.41 -10.28
CA VAL A 653 -2.13 4.63 -11.66
C VAL A 653 -1.23 5.86 -11.70
N ALA A 654 -0.10 5.75 -12.41
CA ALA A 654 0.82 6.87 -12.63
C ALA A 654 1.54 6.71 -13.97
N PHE A 655 1.69 7.81 -14.70
CA PHE A 655 2.58 7.85 -15.86
C PHE A 655 4.01 8.18 -15.43
N SER A 656 5.00 7.66 -16.15
CA SER A 656 6.36 8.18 -16.10
C SER A 656 6.43 9.56 -16.78
N ALA A 657 7.39 10.39 -16.40
CA ALA A 657 7.54 11.76 -16.93
C ALA A 657 7.79 11.82 -18.45
N ASP A 658 8.33 10.75 -19.04
CA ASP A 658 8.49 10.60 -20.49
C ASP A 658 7.23 10.09 -21.22
N GLY A 659 6.18 9.72 -20.49
CA GLY A 659 4.95 9.14 -21.03
C GLY A 659 5.12 7.73 -21.61
N ARG A 660 6.30 7.11 -21.49
CA ARG A 660 6.59 5.78 -22.05
C ARG A 660 6.00 4.66 -21.22
N TRP A 661 5.99 4.83 -19.90
CA TRP A 661 5.60 3.81 -18.94
C TRP A 661 4.34 4.21 -18.18
N LEU A 662 3.50 3.22 -17.90
CA LEU A 662 2.39 3.34 -16.97
C LEU A 662 2.63 2.39 -15.81
N ALA A 663 2.60 2.90 -14.58
CA ALA A 663 2.60 2.08 -13.38
C ALA A 663 1.17 1.92 -12.89
N THR A 664 0.79 0.70 -12.51
CA THR A 664 -0.53 0.40 -11.98
C THR A 664 -0.41 -0.44 -10.72
N GLY A 665 -1.27 -0.19 -9.73
CA GLY A 665 -1.37 -0.97 -8.50
C GLY A 665 -2.78 -1.53 -8.32
N HIS A 666 -2.89 -2.75 -7.79
CA HIS A 666 -4.17 -3.42 -7.65
C HIS A 666 -4.30 -4.25 -6.36
N GLY A 667 -5.51 -4.74 -6.10
CA GLY A 667 -5.85 -5.69 -5.03
C GLY A 667 -5.21 -7.08 -5.19
N ASP A 668 -4.57 -7.37 -6.32
CA ASP A 668 -3.74 -8.56 -6.48
C ASP A 668 -2.37 -8.43 -5.77
N ARG A 669 -2.15 -7.33 -5.04
CA ARG A 669 -0.93 -7.01 -4.29
C ARG A 669 0.30 -6.94 -5.19
N THR A 670 0.10 -6.54 -6.45
CA THR A 670 1.19 -6.26 -7.37
C THR A 670 1.14 -4.81 -7.84
N ALA A 671 2.31 -4.23 -8.01
CA ALA A 671 2.46 -3.07 -8.87
C ALA A 671 3.02 -3.56 -10.22
N ARG A 672 2.49 -3.07 -11.33
CA ARG A 672 2.90 -3.46 -12.67
C ARG A 672 3.33 -2.23 -13.44
N VAL A 673 4.39 -2.38 -14.22
CA VAL A 673 4.89 -1.35 -15.13
C VAL A 673 4.63 -1.83 -16.56
N TRP A 674 3.91 -1.03 -17.32
CA TRP A 674 3.48 -1.32 -18.68
C TRP A 674 4.18 -0.41 -19.67
N GLU A 675 4.65 -0.96 -20.78
CA GLU A 675 5.08 -0.15 -21.92
C GLU A 675 3.84 0.37 -22.64
N LEU A 676 3.62 1.68 -22.63
CA LEU A 676 2.37 2.26 -23.14
C LEU A 676 2.20 2.06 -24.65
N ALA A 677 3.28 2.02 -25.43
CA ALA A 677 3.23 1.84 -26.88
C ALA A 677 2.84 0.42 -27.30
N THR A 678 3.23 -0.60 -26.54
CA THR A 678 2.98 -2.02 -26.88
C THR A 678 1.91 -2.67 -26.01
N GLY A 679 1.63 -2.09 -24.84
CA GLY A 679 0.68 -2.60 -23.85
C GLY A 679 1.20 -3.83 -23.12
N LYS A 680 2.47 -4.16 -23.32
CA LYS A 680 3.11 -5.30 -22.67
C LYS A 680 3.51 -4.93 -21.26
N GLU A 681 3.32 -5.88 -20.35
CA GLU A 681 3.83 -5.79 -18.99
C GLU A 681 5.36 -5.91 -19.03
N ALA A 682 6.05 -4.85 -18.67
CA ALA A 682 7.51 -4.79 -18.64
C ALA A 682 8.08 -5.27 -17.30
N ARG A 683 7.40 -4.95 -16.19
CA ARG A 683 7.78 -5.42 -14.86
C ARG A 683 6.56 -5.77 -14.02
N ARG A 684 6.67 -6.87 -13.27
CA ARG A 684 5.76 -7.25 -12.19
C ARG A 684 6.46 -7.10 -10.85
N LEU A 685 6.09 -6.10 -10.07
CA LEU A 685 6.63 -5.84 -8.75
C LEU A 685 5.78 -6.62 -7.73
N THR A 686 6.35 -7.71 -7.24
CA THR A 686 5.68 -8.65 -6.33
C THR A 686 6.28 -8.57 -4.93
N GLY A 687 5.51 -9.01 -3.92
CA GLY A 687 5.97 -9.05 -2.53
C GLY A 687 5.26 -8.04 -1.62
N HIS A 688 4.56 -7.06 -2.18
CA HIS A 688 3.67 -6.17 -1.43
C HIS A 688 2.70 -6.93 -0.55
N ASP A 689 2.50 -6.42 0.65
CA ASP A 689 1.87 -7.17 1.71
C ASP A 689 0.37 -6.85 1.90
N ALA A 690 -0.12 -5.84 1.17
CA ALA A 690 -1.52 -5.45 1.01
C ALA A 690 -1.81 -4.95 -0.43
N THR A 691 -3.04 -4.51 -0.67
CA THR A 691 -3.45 -3.84 -1.93
C THR A 691 -2.56 -2.64 -2.21
N VAL A 692 -2.02 -2.55 -3.43
CA VAL A 692 -1.23 -1.39 -3.86
C VAL A 692 -2.17 -0.24 -4.17
N SER A 693 -2.15 0.78 -3.31
CA SER A 693 -3.10 1.89 -3.33
C SER A 693 -2.47 3.23 -3.72
N GLY A 694 -1.15 3.26 -3.90
CA GLY A 694 -0.41 4.42 -4.42
C GLY A 694 0.79 3.99 -5.25
N ALA A 695 1.07 4.75 -6.30
CA ALA A 695 2.22 4.58 -7.17
C ALA A 695 2.67 5.95 -7.68
N SER A 696 3.97 6.22 -7.67
CA SER A 696 4.55 7.47 -8.17
C SER A 696 5.94 7.20 -8.72
N PHE A 697 6.16 7.55 -9.99
CA PHE A 697 7.49 7.54 -10.59
C PHE A 697 8.33 8.69 -10.05
N SER A 698 9.65 8.48 -9.97
CA SER A 698 10.58 9.61 -9.91
C SER A 698 10.55 10.41 -11.21
N GLY A 699 10.91 11.69 -11.16
CA GLY A 699 10.98 12.55 -12.34
C GLY A 699 11.80 11.96 -13.50
N ASP A 700 12.86 11.20 -13.21
CA ASP A 700 13.71 10.55 -14.21
C ASP A 700 13.16 9.21 -14.77
N GLY A 701 12.04 8.73 -14.23
CA GLY A 701 11.41 7.45 -14.55
C GLY A 701 12.13 6.21 -14.02
N ARG A 702 13.24 6.36 -13.27
CA ARG A 702 14.09 5.25 -12.83
C ARG A 702 13.47 4.46 -11.70
N THR A 703 12.83 5.14 -10.75
CA THR A 703 12.32 4.50 -9.55
C THR A 703 10.82 4.64 -9.43
N LEU A 704 10.21 3.68 -8.76
CA LEU A 704 8.79 3.72 -8.43
C LEU A 704 8.63 3.70 -6.92
N LEU A 705 7.89 4.65 -6.38
CA LEU A 705 7.44 4.63 -4.99
C LEU A 705 6.06 4.01 -4.99
N THR A 706 5.84 2.99 -4.18
CA THR A 706 4.52 2.37 -4.04
C THR A 706 4.10 2.31 -2.59
N THR A 707 2.79 2.43 -2.35
CA THR A 707 2.19 2.27 -1.03
C THR A 707 1.18 1.14 -1.02
N ALA A 708 1.28 0.26 -0.03
CA ALA A 708 0.42 -0.89 0.15
C ALA A 708 0.13 -1.09 1.65
N GLY A 709 -1.09 -0.80 2.11
CA GLY A 709 -1.37 -0.78 3.54
C GLY A 709 -0.43 0.22 4.24
N ALA A 710 0.31 -0.21 5.27
CA ALA A 710 1.33 0.62 5.93
C ALA A 710 2.66 0.69 5.17
N GLU A 711 2.86 -0.23 4.23
CA GLU A 711 4.14 -0.40 3.56
C GLU A 711 4.34 0.71 2.53
N VAL A 712 5.54 1.31 2.54
CA VAL A 712 6.00 2.25 1.53
C VAL A 712 7.34 1.74 1.00
N LEU A 713 7.36 1.32 -0.27
CA LEU A 713 8.55 0.75 -0.92
C LEU A 713 9.05 1.61 -2.07
N LEU A 714 10.37 1.63 -2.22
CA LEU A 714 11.06 2.18 -3.37
C LEU A 714 11.60 1.04 -4.23
N TRP A 715 11.29 1.06 -5.52
CA TRP A 715 11.73 0.09 -6.51
C TRP A 715 12.70 0.73 -7.49
N ASP A 716 13.79 0.03 -7.84
CA ASP A 716 14.64 0.43 -8.97
C ASP A 716 14.16 -0.27 -10.24
N LEU A 717 13.70 0.52 -11.20
CA LEU A 717 13.18 0.06 -12.47
C LEU A 717 14.24 0.02 -13.58
N CYS A 718 15.49 0.41 -13.34
CA CYS A 718 16.55 0.34 -14.34
C CYS A 718 17.84 -0.28 -13.76
N SER A 719 18.47 -1.20 -14.50
CA SER A 719 19.89 -1.47 -14.27
C SER A 719 20.74 -0.34 -14.83
N GLU A 720 22.01 -0.22 -14.42
CA GLU A 720 22.91 0.81 -14.99
C GLU A 720 23.15 0.63 -16.49
N ALA A 721 23.14 -0.60 -16.98
CA ALA A 721 23.23 -0.92 -18.40
C ALA A 721 21.99 -0.42 -19.16
N ASP A 722 20.79 -0.62 -18.60
CA ASP A 722 19.53 -0.13 -19.19
C ASP A 722 19.49 1.40 -19.25
N ALA A 723 19.97 2.06 -18.18
CA ALA A 723 19.99 3.52 -18.11
C ALA A 723 20.93 4.14 -19.15
N SER A 724 22.07 3.50 -19.45
CA SER A 724 22.96 3.95 -20.52
C SER A 724 22.36 3.73 -21.91
N ALA A 725 21.74 2.57 -22.14
CA ALA A 725 21.07 2.27 -23.41
C ALA A 725 19.89 3.21 -23.69
N ASP A 726 19.13 3.57 -22.65
CA ASP A 726 18.01 4.51 -22.74
C ASP A 726 18.47 5.93 -23.12
N LEU A 727 19.55 6.43 -22.51
CA LEU A 727 20.14 7.72 -22.89
C LEU A 727 20.63 7.75 -24.34
N GLU A 728 21.23 6.66 -24.83
CA GLU A 728 21.63 6.54 -26.24
C GLU A 728 20.43 6.48 -27.21
N ALA A 729 19.34 5.82 -26.80
CA ALA A 729 18.10 5.81 -27.57
C ALA A 729 17.49 7.21 -27.66
N LEU A 730 17.43 7.94 -26.53
CA LEU A 730 16.96 9.33 -26.49
C LEU A 730 17.85 10.26 -27.34
N TRP A 731 19.16 10.07 -27.32
CA TRP A 731 20.09 10.80 -28.19
C TRP A 731 19.80 10.57 -29.68
N THR A 732 19.48 9.34 -30.03
CA THR A 732 19.11 8.98 -31.40
C THR A 732 17.80 9.66 -31.82
N ASP A 733 16.78 9.57 -30.97
CA ASP A 733 15.45 10.12 -31.19
C ASP A 733 15.43 11.65 -31.25
N LEU A 734 16.33 12.31 -30.52
CA LEU A 734 16.52 13.76 -30.58
C LEU A 734 16.85 14.27 -31.99
N GLY A 735 17.52 13.43 -32.80
CA GLY A 735 17.79 13.72 -34.22
C GLY A 735 16.75 13.19 -35.20
N SER A 736 15.59 12.72 -34.73
CA SER A 736 14.50 12.27 -35.61
C SER A 736 13.90 13.44 -36.39
N ASP A 737 13.50 13.18 -37.64
CA ASP A 737 12.71 14.13 -38.44
C ASP A 737 11.25 14.25 -37.94
N ASP A 738 10.78 13.28 -37.14
CA ASP A 738 9.51 13.36 -36.43
C ASP A 738 9.64 14.33 -35.24
N ALA A 739 8.99 15.49 -35.36
CA ALA A 739 9.02 16.54 -34.36
C ALA A 739 8.45 16.10 -33.00
N ALA A 740 7.39 15.28 -32.98
CA ALA A 740 6.79 14.79 -31.74
C ALA A 740 7.69 13.77 -31.03
N LYS A 741 8.38 12.93 -31.82
CA LYS A 741 9.38 11.99 -31.28
C LYS A 741 10.59 12.73 -30.71
N ALA A 742 11.11 13.72 -31.43
CA ALA A 742 12.25 14.51 -30.98
C ALA A 742 11.94 15.40 -29.77
N TYR A 743 10.74 15.98 -29.70
CA TYR A 743 10.31 16.79 -28.55
C TYR A 743 10.14 15.95 -27.30
N ARG A 744 9.52 14.76 -27.41
CA ARG A 744 9.45 13.80 -26.30
C ARG A 744 10.84 13.40 -25.83
N ALA A 745 11.76 13.10 -26.73
CA ALA A 745 13.13 12.77 -26.36
C ALA A 745 13.84 13.91 -25.60
N ALA A 746 13.62 15.16 -26.00
CA ALA A 746 14.15 16.33 -25.29
C ALA A 746 13.54 16.48 -23.89
N ALA A 747 12.23 16.29 -23.74
CA ALA A 747 11.54 16.34 -22.45
C ALA A 747 12.02 15.21 -21.52
N SER A 748 12.17 14.00 -22.04
CA SER A 748 12.71 12.85 -21.31
C SER A 748 14.16 13.07 -20.86
N LEU A 749 15.01 13.67 -21.70
CA LEU A 749 16.39 14.01 -21.33
C LEU A 749 16.42 15.08 -20.23
N ALA A 750 15.53 16.08 -20.30
CA ALA A 750 15.39 17.11 -19.28
C ALA A 750 14.97 16.52 -17.93
N ALA A 751 13.98 15.63 -17.94
CA ALA A 751 13.46 14.96 -16.75
C ALA A 751 14.49 14.08 -16.04
N LYS A 752 15.57 13.67 -16.74
CA LYS A 752 16.70 12.92 -16.16
C LYS A 752 17.72 13.80 -15.42
N GLY A 753 17.48 15.11 -15.30
CA GLY A 753 18.24 16.04 -14.46
C GLY A 753 19.75 16.03 -14.74
N ASP A 754 20.54 15.96 -13.66
CA ASP A 754 22.02 16.01 -13.73
C ASP A 754 22.62 14.94 -14.64
N ARG A 755 22.05 13.73 -14.67
CA ARG A 755 22.55 12.63 -15.52
C ARG A 755 22.28 12.89 -17.00
N GLY A 756 21.11 13.44 -17.33
CA GLY A 756 20.81 13.92 -18.68
C GLY A 756 21.77 15.02 -19.10
N ALA A 757 22.06 15.96 -18.19
CA ALA A 757 23.02 17.04 -18.43
C ALA A 757 24.45 16.55 -18.65
N GLU A 758 24.96 15.64 -17.81
CA GLU A 758 26.30 15.05 -17.97
C GLU A 758 26.43 14.20 -19.23
N PHE A 759 25.39 13.44 -19.58
CA PHE A 759 25.36 12.68 -20.83
C PHE A 759 25.43 13.60 -22.05
N LEU A 760 24.64 14.67 -22.08
CA LEU A 760 24.68 15.66 -23.17
C LEU A 760 26.02 16.40 -23.23
N LYS A 761 26.63 16.71 -22.08
CA LYS A 761 27.99 17.26 -21.98
C LYS A 761 29.03 16.34 -22.63
N GLY A 762 28.87 15.02 -22.52
CA GLY A 762 29.75 14.04 -23.15
C GLY A 762 29.50 13.83 -24.65
N LYS A 763 28.30 14.13 -25.15
CA LYS A 763 27.90 13.89 -26.55
C LYS A 763 28.22 15.05 -27.50
N LEU A 764 28.20 16.27 -27.00
CA LEU A 764 28.44 17.47 -27.79
C LEU A 764 29.69 18.18 -27.29
N PRO A 765 30.70 18.41 -28.14
CA PRO A 765 31.78 19.33 -27.79
C PRO A 765 31.21 20.75 -27.65
N PRO A 766 31.86 21.66 -26.88
CA PRO A 766 31.50 23.07 -26.89
C PRO A 766 31.54 23.57 -28.34
N VAL A 767 30.44 24.17 -28.80
CA VAL A 767 30.32 24.66 -30.18
C VAL A 767 31.46 25.65 -30.45
N PRO A 768 32.43 25.35 -31.33
CA PRO A 768 33.48 26.30 -31.64
C PRO A 768 32.85 27.51 -32.33
N ALA A 769 33.11 28.69 -31.77
CA ALA A 769 32.61 29.94 -32.29
C ALA A 769 33.09 30.15 -33.74
N PRO A 770 32.22 30.52 -34.68
CA PRO A 770 32.69 31.15 -35.90
C PRO A 770 33.19 32.55 -35.54
N ASP A 771 34.50 32.75 -35.69
CA ASP A 771 35.16 34.06 -35.56
C ASP A 771 34.40 35.10 -36.40
N ALA A 772 33.77 36.07 -35.74
CA ALA A 772 32.90 37.06 -36.39
C ALA A 772 33.65 37.86 -37.46
N ASP A 773 34.94 38.12 -37.27
CA ASP A 773 35.78 38.81 -38.24
C ASP A 773 36.07 37.90 -39.44
N ARG A 774 36.26 36.61 -39.19
CA ARG A 774 36.41 35.59 -40.24
C ARG A 774 35.14 35.39 -41.05
N VAL A 775 33.97 35.41 -40.42
CA VAL A 775 32.67 35.32 -41.12
C VAL A 775 32.42 36.59 -41.93
N ALA A 776 32.66 37.77 -41.36
CA ALA A 776 32.55 39.04 -42.08
C ALA A 776 33.49 39.09 -43.28
N LYS A 777 34.71 38.55 -43.14
CA LYS A 777 35.66 38.37 -44.23
C LYS A 777 35.13 37.44 -45.31
N PHE A 778 34.58 36.27 -44.96
CA PHE A 778 33.98 35.38 -45.96
C PHE A 778 32.81 36.04 -46.69
N VAL A 779 31.97 36.81 -45.99
CA VAL A 779 30.88 37.57 -46.61
C VAL A 779 31.42 38.63 -47.57
N ALA A 780 32.52 39.31 -47.25
CA ALA A 780 33.19 40.24 -48.16
C ALA A 780 33.85 39.52 -49.34
N ASP A 781 34.43 38.33 -49.11
CA ASP A 781 35.09 37.51 -50.12
C ASP A 781 34.10 36.95 -51.17
N LEU A 782 32.77 36.98 -50.91
CA LEU A 782 31.74 36.67 -51.91
C LEU A 782 31.75 37.64 -53.11
N ASP A 783 32.23 38.87 -52.89
CA ASP A 783 32.39 39.92 -53.92
C ASP A 783 33.80 39.96 -54.54
N SER A 784 34.69 39.06 -54.13
CA SER A 784 36.07 39.02 -54.64
C SER A 784 36.12 38.77 -56.16
N GLN A 785 36.99 39.45 -56.90
CA GLN A 785 37.21 39.19 -58.34
C GLN A 785 37.89 37.83 -58.61
N ARG A 786 38.41 37.17 -57.58
CA ARG A 786 39.09 35.87 -57.69
C ARG A 786 38.11 34.71 -57.45
N PHE A 787 37.87 33.91 -58.48
CA PHE A 787 36.95 32.75 -58.43
C PHE A 787 37.23 31.80 -57.26
N ALA A 788 38.50 31.41 -57.04
CA ALA A 788 38.87 30.49 -55.97
C ALA A 788 38.54 31.05 -54.56
N THR A 789 38.67 32.36 -54.37
CA THR A 789 38.35 33.03 -53.09
C THR A 789 36.84 33.07 -52.86
N ARG A 790 36.05 33.38 -53.90
CA ARG A 790 34.58 33.34 -53.84
C ARG A 790 34.04 31.94 -53.55
N GLU A 791 34.55 30.93 -54.25
CA GLU A 791 34.13 29.53 -54.06
C GLU A 791 34.48 28.98 -52.67
N ALA A 792 35.64 29.35 -52.15
CA ALA A 792 36.03 29.02 -50.78
C ALA A 792 35.11 29.71 -49.76
N ALA A 793 34.76 30.98 -49.98
CA ALA A 793 33.84 31.72 -49.14
C ALA A 793 32.41 31.15 -49.17
N MET A 794 31.91 30.78 -50.34
CA MET A 794 30.60 30.11 -50.52
C MET A 794 30.54 28.79 -49.73
N ARG A 795 31.57 27.94 -49.85
CA ARG A 795 31.65 26.68 -49.09
C ARG A 795 31.76 26.91 -47.59
N ALA A 796 32.58 27.88 -47.17
CA ALA A 796 32.76 28.20 -45.76
C ALA A 796 31.47 28.74 -45.12
N LEU A 797 30.75 29.65 -45.80
CA LEU A 797 29.48 30.22 -45.30
C LEU A 797 28.34 29.20 -45.32
N ALA A 798 28.28 28.32 -46.32
CA ALA A 798 27.31 27.23 -46.34
C ALA A 798 27.51 26.25 -45.18
N GLY A 799 28.76 25.92 -44.85
CA GLY A 799 29.10 25.04 -43.72
C GLY A 799 28.76 25.61 -42.33
N LEU A 800 28.57 26.93 -42.21
CA LEU A 800 28.18 27.59 -40.95
C LEU A 800 26.67 27.54 -40.67
N GLY A 801 25.84 27.17 -41.65
CA GLY A 801 24.39 27.08 -41.49
C GLY A 801 23.76 28.36 -40.92
N SER A 802 22.80 28.22 -40.00
CA SER A 802 22.04 29.34 -39.42
C SER A 802 22.93 30.41 -38.74
N ALA A 803 24.16 30.07 -38.36
CA ALA A 803 25.11 31.00 -37.74
C ALA A 803 25.62 32.08 -38.71
N ALA A 804 25.60 31.82 -40.03
CA ALA A 804 25.99 32.81 -41.04
C ALA A 804 24.89 33.86 -41.30
N ARG A 805 23.66 33.64 -40.83
CA ARG A 805 22.49 34.47 -41.18
C ARG A 805 22.65 35.95 -40.82
N PRO A 806 23.08 36.33 -39.61
CA PRO A 806 23.24 37.74 -39.24
C PRO A 806 24.31 38.43 -40.11
N ALA A 807 25.42 37.74 -40.38
CA ALA A 807 26.50 38.28 -41.21
C ALA A 807 26.10 38.41 -42.68
N LEU A 808 25.36 37.44 -43.23
CA LEU A 808 24.81 37.51 -44.59
C LEU A 808 23.79 38.65 -44.74
N GLN A 809 22.92 38.86 -43.75
CA GLN A 809 21.99 39.98 -43.73
C GLN A 809 22.70 41.34 -43.62
N ALA A 810 23.74 41.44 -42.77
CA ALA A 810 24.57 42.62 -42.67
C ALA A 810 25.35 42.90 -43.96
N GLY A 811 25.88 41.85 -44.61
CA GLY A 811 26.54 41.95 -45.92
C GLY A 811 25.59 42.43 -47.01
N ARG A 812 24.36 41.89 -47.03
CA ARG A 812 23.29 42.32 -47.95
C ARG A 812 22.97 43.81 -47.84
N ALA A 813 23.03 44.35 -46.62
CA ALA A 813 22.76 45.76 -46.32
C ALA A 813 23.91 46.72 -46.69
N LYS A 814 25.13 46.21 -46.93
CA LYS A 814 26.32 47.01 -47.27
C LYS A 814 26.48 47.31 -48.77
N ASN A 815 25.41 47.15 -49.55
CA ASN A 815 25.37 47.43 -50.99
C ASN A 815 26.42 46.64 -51.81
N PRO A 816 26.39 45.29 -51.76
CA PRO A 816 27.31 44.43 -52.50
C PRO A 816 27.10 44.54 -54.02
N SER A 817 28.01 43.95 -54.80
CA SER A 817 27.83 43.85 -56.26
C SER A 817 26.56 43.05 -56.60
N ALA A 818 26.03 43.18 -57.83
CA ALA A 818 24.85 42.41 -58.26
C ALA A 818 25.06 40.89 -58.10
N GLU A 819 26.27 40.42 -58.42
CA GLU A 819 26.70 39.02 -58.32
C GLU A 819 26.86 38.56 -56.85
N GLY A 820 27.39 39.42 -55.98
CA GLY A 820 27.49 39.12 -54.54
C GLY A 820 26.13 39.11 -53.85
N ARG A 821 25.23 40.01 -54.27
CA ARG A 821 23.85 40.05 -53.77
C ARG A 821 23.07 38.79 -54.11
N GLU A 822 23.19 38.30 -55.35
CA GLU A 822 22.57 37.05 -55.79
C GLU A 822 23.05 35.85 -54.96
N ARG A 823 24.35 35.75 -54.68
CA ARG A 823 24.93 34.68 -53.84
C ARG A 823 24.53 34.76 -52.37
N ILE A 824 24.50 35.96 -51.81
CA ILE A 824 23.99 36.18 -50.44
C ILE A 824 22.52 35.74 -50.36
N ASP A 825 21.72 36.08 -51.37
CA ASP A 825 20.30 35.71 -51.44
C ASP A 825 20.11 34.20 -51.63
N GLU A 826 20.96 33.53 -52.43
CA GLU A 826 20.99 32.07 -52.57
C GLU A 826 21.30 31.37 -51.23
N LEU A 827 22.32 31.84 -50.51
CA LEU A 827 22.68 31.31 -49.19
C LEU A 827 21.56 31.55 -48.17
N LEU A 828 20.98 32.75 -48.13
CA LEU A 828 19.85 33.06 -47.24
C LEU A 828 18.62 32.21 -47.55
N ALA A 829 18.34 31.91 -48.82
CA ALA A 829 17.25 31.03 -49.23
C ALA A 829 17.49 29.57 -48.82
N ARG A 830 18.75 29.09 -48.87
CA ARG A 830 19.12 27.76 -48.35
C ARG A 830 18.92 27.64 -46.84
N LEU A 831 19.16 28.72 -46.09
CA LEU A 831 18.92 28.80 -44.64
C LEU A 831 17.44 28.83 -44.23
N VAL A 832 16.51 28.92 -45.19
CA VAL A 832 15.05 28.85 -44.93
C VAL A 832 14.56 27.39 -44.91
N LYS A 833 15.30 26.44 -45.48
CA LYS A 833 14.93 25.01 -45.40
C LYS A 833 15.27 24.46 -44.01
N PRO A 834 14.35 23.75 -43.32
CA PRO A 834 14.69 23.06 -42.08
C PRO A 834 15.82 22.07 -42.35
N LEU A 835 16.88 22.13 -41.55
CA LEU A 835 17.98 21.19 -41.65
C LEU A 835 17.46 19.77 -41.29
N PRO A 836 17.98 18.71 -41.92
CA PRO A 836 17.64 17.33 -41.55
C PRO A 836 17.88 17.09 -40.05
N GLY A 837 17.08 16.22 -39.41
CA GLY A 837 16.97 16.10 -37.95
C GLY A 837 18.30 15.95 -37.20
N ALA A 838 19.31 15.30 -37.80
CA ALA A 838 20.65 15.17 -37.21
C ALA A 838 21.40 16.51 -37.05
N GLU A 839 21.16 17.49 -37.94
CA GLU A 839 21.82 18.80 -37.93
C GLU A 839 21.16 19.81 -36.96
N VAL A 840 19.91 19.55 -36.53
CA VAL A 840 19.17 20.33 -35.52
C VAL A 840 19.26 19.68 -34.13
N ARG A 841 19.81 18.45 -34.03
CA ARG A 841 20.00 17.72 -32.77
C ARG A 841 20.70 18.55 -31.67
N PRO A 842 21.75 19.35 -31.94
CA PRO A 842 22.37 20.20 -30.93
C PRO A 842 21.42 21.25 -30.34
N ASP A 843 20.53 21.83 -31.16
CA ASP A 843 19.57 22.85 -30.73
C ASP A 843 18.50 22.26 -29.82
N ARG A 844 18.07 21.03 -30.13
CA ARG A 844 17.12 20.26 -29.31
C ARG A 844 17.77 19.75 -28.02
N ALA A 845 19.06 19.43 -28.03
CA ALA A 845 19.82 19.11 -26.82
C ALA A 845 19.94 20.33 -25.89
N ALA A 846 20.19 21.51 -26.46
CA ALA A 846 20.19 22.77 -25.71
C ALA A 846 18.81 23.07 -25.13
N LEU A 847 17.72 22.76 -25.84
CA LEU A 847 16.35 22.87 -25.34
C LEU A 847 16.08 21.92 -24.17
N ALA A 848 16.53 20.66 -24.26
CA ALA A 848 16.43 19.71 -23.16
C ALA A 848 17.15 20.19 -21.89
N LEU A 849 18.35 20.77 -22.02
CA LEU A 849 19.07 21.36 -20.90
C LEU A 849 18.38 22.59 -20.30
N GLN A 850 17.63 23.36 -21.11
CA GLN A 850 16.87 24.51 -20.61
C GLN A 850 15.64 24.08 -19.81
N TRP A 851 15.01 22.98 -20.20
CA TRP A 851 13.89 22.41 -19.46
C TRP A 851 14.32 21.67 -18.19
N ALA A 852 15.60 21.27 -18.10
CA ALA A 852 16.15 20.67 -16.89
C ALA A 852 16.37 21.73 -15.82
N ASP A 853 15.58 21.71 -14.74
CA ASP A 853 15.85 22.54 -13.57
C ASP A 853 16.93 21.87 -12.71
N GLY A 854 18.14 22.43 -12.71
CA GLY A 854 19.27 21.88 -11.96
C GLY A 854 20.61 22.58 -12.21
N ASP A 855 21.47 22.59 -11.18
CA ASP A 855 22.78 23.25 -11.24
C ASP A 855 23.71 22.63 -12.27
N ALA A 856 23.64 21.31 -12.52
CA ALA A 856 24.44 20.66 -13.55
C ALA A 856 24.01 21.08 -14.97
N ALA A 857 22.70 21.17 -15.24
CA ALA A 857 22.19 21.65 -16.52
C ALA A 857 22.63 23.10 -16.78
N ARG A 858 22.52 23.96 -15.76
CA ARG A 858 23.04 25.34 -15.80
C ARG A 858 24.54 25.39 -16.00
N ALA A 859 25.31 24.50 -15.36
CA ALA A 859 26.76 24.43 -15.54
C ALA A 859 27.14 23.99 -16.96
N VAL A 860 26.44 23.01 -17.54
CA VAL A 860 26.64 22.59 -18.93
C VAL A 860 26.26 23.70 -19.90
N LEU A 861 25.11 24.35 -19.70
CA LEU A 861 24.70 25.52 -20.48
C LEU A 861 25.71 26.68 -20.35
N LYS A 862 26.28 26.90 -19.16
CA LYS A 862 27.32 27.92 -18.93
C LYS A 862 28.64 27.56 -19.59
N ILE A 863 29.02 26.29 -19.65
CA ILE A 863 30.18 25.81 -20.43
C ILE A 863 29.92 26.03 -21.92
N TRP A 864 28.72 25.70 -22.41
CA TRP A 864 28.33 25.89 -23.80
C TRP A 864 28.20 27.37 -24.18
N ALA A 865 27.76 28.23 -23.25
CA ALA A 865 27.63 29.68 -23.43
C ALA A 865 28.95 30.45 -23.24
N GLY A 866 29.79 30.01 -22.30
CA GLY A 866 31.12 30.56 -22.04
C GLY A 866 32.11 30.35 -23.20
N GLY A 867 31.74 29.52 -24.19
CA GLY A 867 32.48 29.32 -25.43
C GLY A 867 32.28 30.41 -26.51
N ALA A 868 31.22 31.25 -26.46
CA ALA A 868 31.08 32.52 -27.20
C ALA A 868 29.67 33.16 -27.13
N PRO A 869 29.55 34.50 -27.26
CA PRO A 869 28.30 35.20 -27.56
C PRO A 869 27.88 34.91 -29.02
N GLY A 870 27.16 33.81 -29.22
CA GLY A 870 26.77 33.32 -30.55
C GLY A 870 26.34 31.86 -30.61
N ALA A 871 26.40 31.12 -29.50
CA ALA A 871 25.80 29.79 -29.39
C ALA A 871 24.32 29.84 -29.82
N ARG A 872 23.82 28.76 -30.46
CA ARG A 872 22.41 28.56 -30.86
C ARG A 872 21.50 28.37 -29.64
N LEU A 873 21.64 29.23 -28.64
CA LEU A 873 20.79 29.34 -27.49
C LEU A 873 19.57 30.17 -27.90
N THR A 874 18.39 29.68 -27.57
CA THR A 874 17.14 30.44 -27.70
C THR A 874 17.26 31.75 -26.92
N GLU A 875 16.50 32.80 -27.28
CA GLU A 875 16.50 34.05 -26.50
C GLU A 875 16.11 33.82 -25.03
N ALA A 876 15.24 32.83 -24.77
CA ALA A 876 14.91 32.36 -23.43
C ALA A 876 16.12 31.79 -22.67
N ALA A 877 17.02 31.06 -23.35
CA ALA A 877 18.23 30.51 -22.75
C ALA A 877 19.27 31.57 -22.41
N LYS A 878 19.37 32.63 -23.23
CA LYS A 878 20.21 33.79 -22.93
C LYS A 878 19.68 34.55 -21.72
N ALA A 879 18.35 34.70 -21.62
CA ALA A 879 17.69 35.32 -20.47
C ALA A 879 17.90 34.50 -19.18
N ALA A 880 17.75 33.17 -19.24
CA ALA A 880 17.99 32.27 -18.10
C ALA A 880 19.44 32.29 -17.59
N LEU A 881 20.42 32.50 -18.48
CA LEU A 881 21.84 32.63 -18.12
C LEU A 881 22.22 34.01 -17.56
N ALA A 882 21.46 35.06 -17.86
CA ALA A 882 21.77 36.45 -17.48
C ALA A 882 21.39 36.82 -16.04
N GLY A 883 20.78 35.90 -15.27
CA GLY A 883 20.54 36.11 -13.84
C GLY A 883 19.44 37.13 -13.53
N HIS A 884 18.36 37.16 -14.32
CA HIS A 884 17.10 37.77 -13.89
C HIS A 884 16.09 36.64 -13.71
N GLY A 885 15.93 36.18 -12.46
CA GLY A 885 14.73 35.46 -12.04
C GLY A 885 13.75 36.42 -11.37
N PRO A 886 12.53 36.00 -11.04
CA PRO A 886 11.78 34.84 -11.56
C PRO A 886 11.00 35.16 -12.85
#